data_AF-A0A8B6D8H4-F1
#
_entry.id   AF-A0A8B6D8H4-F1
#
_cell.length_a   1.000
_cell.length_b   1.000
_cell.length_c   1.000
_cell.angle_alpha   90.00
_cell.angle_beta   90.00
_cell.angle_gamma   90.00
#
_symmetry.space_group_name_H-M   'P 1'
#
loop_
_entity.id
_entity.type
_entity.pdbx_description
1 polymer ?
#
loop_
_entity_poly.entity_id
_entity_poly.type
_entity_poly.pdbx_seq_one_letter_code
_entity_poly.pdbx_strand_id
1 'polypeptide(L)'
;MAKPSQLDLVYGLCKNKEFRSQWECLYNSTMMYVRIHCKDLFSDNIWQDVVKYQVDGQIEVIQKYSEELLNEVVKYFDEKIRTCEGGLCMVSEKMQYIVTRDELKKKYGNEPYRFIETLVTCLKEEEVLIDHYTKPNEEELKKENITRTIKLLEESESFERNLEKKVKNFNSLLEEEKQKNRELAKKENDKQEAQNMSESCRRKNGVNSGNILDKLKNDMLGIQRRLVEIERETDRAKHAIKDALRDFLTRGTELKKTFLEVITKWKKQSKSKYVALVETDYPLKEMEDRCKKYGKLLFNTLEFIQADLLVLSNCKWDMEIDVDLQDIINNLCKLFEEICQSTFLVTEQTRHLIKVELGSKKRTKDAADDEETKPGKTFKCPKFTATVRLIATESLGGRQKVTAHFCHEDSLNDIHQRNAWEELPEKSFPLLNKGNSRTMPFGQQGYATFRNLELTDFKRDQDKHVCEEKYRIVFVTEQIVAGKKLVFRTISLPIIITTGASQGSNAHGSLLWQCFSVEDLMDFPLTSPSVLPWSTVSAMLNSKFKTLDGRDLRPDELMHLASRLSGLPKSNITGKTEIQFRKFCLDKMMDVKESKDAKNKSATFWMWVLSVYNLTKFHLQDYWTEGLIDGFSAKEDCEMKLKFLKPFKNYTFLLRFSDKVITDGQGQNMCGAVSAAFVYKTEKGEIKVGHAKPFKADSFKKKTLAQLVKSVHLKENNEEVSLQFIYPGEISRDEAFAAFYQA
;
A
#
# COMPACT_ATOMS: atom_id res chain seq x y z
N MET A 1 -29.10 -25.92 5.43
CA MET A 1 -28.17 -26.12 6.57
C MET A 1 -28.17 -24.83 7.37
N ALA A 2 -28.51 -24.90 8.66
CA ALA A 2 -28.45 -23.71 9.53
C ALA A 2 -27.01 -23.20 9.60
N LYS A 3 -26.80 -21.88 9.49
CA LYS A 3 -25.47 -21.29 9.70
C LYS A 3 -25.01 -21.63 11.13
N PRO A 4 -23.77 -22.11 11.34
CA PRO A 4 -23.24 -22.32 12.68
C PRO A 4 -23.25 -21.01 13.47
N SER A 5 -23.46 -21.08 14.79
CA SER A 5 -23.37 -19.88 15.64
C SER A 5 -21.94 -19.35 15.63
N GLN A 6 -21.75 -18.04 15.82
CA GLN A 6 -20.41 -17.42 15.87
C GLN A 6 -19.51 -18.08 16.93
N LEU A 7 -20.10 -18.56 18.03
CA LEU A 7 -19.37 -19.27 19.08
C LEU A 7 -18.91 -20.68 18.64
N ASP A 8 -19.65 -21.35 17.75
CA ASP A 8 -19.22 -22.64 17.18
C ASP A 8 -17.97 -22.46 16.29
N LEU A 9 -17.87 -21.32 15.60
CA LEU A 9 -16.68 -20.96 14.83
C LEU A 9 -15.47 -20.72 15.75
N VAL A 10 -15.67 -19.98 16.85
CA VAL A 10 -14.65 -19.77 17.89
C VAL A 10 -14.17 -21.11 18.45
N TYR A 11 -15.06 -22.02 18.82
CA TYR A 11 -14.67 -23.36 19.30
C TYR A 11 -13.87 -24.15 18.27
N GLY A 12 -14.19 -24.02 16.98
CA GLY A 12 -13.41 -24.59 15.89
C GLY A 12 -11.98 -24.03 15.82
N LEU A 13 -11.84 -22.71 15.93
CA LEU A 13 -10.56 -21.99 15.88
C LEU A 13 -9.72 -22.17 17.15
N CYS A 14 -10.33 -22.36 18.32
CA CYS A 14 -9.65 -22.64 19.59
C CYS A 14 -8.85 -23.96 19.63
N LYS A 15 -8.93 -24.78 18.56
CA LYS A 15 -7.97 -25.86 18.32
C LYS A 15 -6.54 -25.34 18.07
N ASN A 16 -6.41 -24.11 17.54
CA ASN A 16 -5.16 -23.38 17.47
C ASN A 16 -4.87 -22.73 18.84
N LYS A 17 -3.72 -23.08 19.44
CA LYS A 17 -3.31 -22.60 20.77
C LYS A 17 -3.11 -21.08 20.83
N GLU A 18 -2.65 -20.46 19.75
CA GLU A 18 -2.39 -19.02 19.68
C GLU A 18 -3.70 -18.23 19.61
N PHE A 19 -4.61 -18.64 18.72
CA PHE A 19 -5.97 -18.09 18.65
C PHE A 19 -6.66 -18.20 20.01
N ARG A 20 -6.59 -19.38 20.65
CA ARG A 20 -7.19 -19.62 21.96
C ARG A 20 -6.67 -18.66 23.02
N SER A 21 -5.35 -18.48 23.10
CA SER A 21 -4.74 -17.57 24.07
C SER A 21 -5.15 -16.11 23.83
N GLN A 22 -5.19 -15.67 22.57
CA GLN A 22 -5.58 -14.30 22.23
C GLN A 22 -7.07 -14.06 22.53
N TRP A 23 -7.93 -15.04 22.22
CA TRP A 23 -9.35 -14.99 22.50
C TRP A 23 -9.66 -14.95 24.00
N GLU A 24 -8.98 -15.78 24.81
CA GLU A 24 -9.09 -15.78 26.27
C GLU A 24 -8.68 -14.42 26.89
N CYS A 25 -7.77 -13.66 26.25
CA CYS A 25 -7.37 -12.32 26.69
C CYS A 25 -8.40 -11.21 26.40
N LEU A 26 -9.35 -11.43 25.49
CA LEU A 26 -10.38 -10.43 25.16
C LEU A 26 -11.40 -10.27 26.29
N TYR A 27 -11.66 -11.35 27.04
CA TYR A 27 -12.72 -11.40 28.03
C TYR A 27 -12.15 -11.44 29.45
N ASN A 28 -12.70 -10.62 30.36
CA ASN A 28 -12.53 -10.88 31.79
C ASN A 28 -13.34 -12.11 32.22
N SER A 29 -13.01 -12.70 33.38
CA SER A 29 -13.61 -13.95 33.87
C SER A 29 -15.14 -13.95 33.85
N THR A 30 -15.77 -12.86 34.30
CA THR A 30 -17.24 -12.71 34.32
C THR A 30 -17.80 -12.63 32.90
N MET A 31 -17.22 -11.80 32.01
CA MET A 31 -17.69 -11.65 30.62
C MET A 31 -17.50 -12.92 29.79
N MET A 32 -16.39 -13.63 30.00
CA MET A 32 -16.11 -14.90 29.32
C MET A 32 -17.16 -15.94 29.72
N TYR A 33 -17.50 -15.99 31.00
CA TYR A 33 -18.52 -16.91 31.51
C TYR A 33 -19.91 -16.58 30.93
N VAL A 34 -20.26 -15.28 30.85
CA VAL A 34 -21.49 -14.84 30.18
C VAL A 34 -21.49 -15.24 28.70
N ARG A 35 -20.41 -14.95 27.96
CA ARG A 35 -20.27 -15.26 26.53
C ARG A 35 -20.45 -16.75 26.22
N ILE A 36 -19.90 -17.62 27.07
CA ILE A 36 -19.94 -19.08 26.91
C ILE A 36 -21.32 -19.65 27.27
N HIS A 37 -21.89 -19.23 28.40
CA HIS A 37 -23.10 -19.86 28.96
C HIS A 37 -24.41 -19.24 28.46
N CYS A 38 -24.39 -18.00 27.98
CA CYS A 38 -25.55 -17.32 27.41
C CYS A 38 -25.53 -17.33 25.87
N LYS A 39 -24.95 -18.35 25.23
CA LYS A 39 -24.75 -18.40 23.77
C LYS A 39 -26.04 -18.20 22.95
N ASP A 40 -27.17 -18.67 23.47
CA ASP A 40 -28.46 -18.63 22.78
C ASP A 40 -29.00 -17.19 22.75
N LEU A 41 -28.81 -16.42 23.83
CA LEU A 41 -29.17 -15.00 23.89
C LEU A 41 -28.39 -14.17 22.87
N PHE A 42 -27.09 -14.46 22.68
CA PHE A 42 -26.26 -13.74 21.71
C PHE A 42 -26.50 -14.14 20.25
N SER A 43 -27.39 -15.12 20.03
CA SER A 43 -27.83 -15.50 18.69
C SER A 43 -29.11 -14.76 18.27
N ASP A 44 -29.75 -14.01 19.17
CA ASP A 44 -30.96 -13.22 18.90
C ASP A 44 -30.65 -11.88 18.19
N ASN A 45 -31.58 -11.46 17.33
CA ASN A 45 -31.45 -10.24 16.50
C ASN A 45 -31.18 -8.97 17.32
N ILE A 46 -31.66 -8.91 18.57
CA ILE A 46 -31.52 -7.73 19.44
C ILE A 46 -30.04 -7.47 19.78
N TRP A 47 -29.27 -8.50 20.08
CA TRP A 47 -27.85 -8.37 20.40
C TRP A 47 -27.01 -8.03 19.17
N GLN A 48 -27.42 -8.51 17.99
CA GLN A 48 -26.80 -8.12 16.72
C GLN A 48 -27.07 -6.65 16.38
N ASP A 49 -28.29 -6.18 16.62
CA ASP A 49 -28.67 -4.78 16.42
C ASP A 49 -27.91 -3.85 17.38
N VAL A 50 -27.69 -4.24 18.64
CA VAL A 50 -26.91 -3.47 19.61
C VAL A 50 -25.45 -3.30 19.19
N VAL A 51 -24.82 -4.36 18.66
CA VAL A 51 -23.46 -4.27 18.09
C VAL A 51 -23.43 -3.30 16.92
N LYS A 52 -24.45 -3.36 16.04
CA LYS A 52 -24.59 -2.46 14.89
C LYS A 52 -24.79 -0.99 15.29
N TYR A 53 -25.69 -0.71 16.24
CA TYR A 53 -25.93 0.65 16.73
C TYR A 53 -24.68 1.27 17.36
N GLN A 54 -23.80 0.46 17.97
CA GLN A 54 -22.54 0.96 18.52
C GLN A 54 -21.54 1.34 17.43
N VAL A 55 -21.52 0.58 16.33
CA VAL A 55 -20.70 0.89 15.13
C VAL A 55 -21.19 2.18 14.46
N ASP A 56 -22.50 2.37 14.38
CA ASP A 56 -23.14 3.56 13.79
C ASP A 56 -23.11 4.80 14.71
N GLY A 57 -22.55 4.67 15.93
CA GLY A 57 -22.39 5.77 16.88
C GLY A 57 -23.68 6.20 17.58
N GLN A 58 -24.71 5.36 17.59
CA GLN A 58 -26.02 5.64 18.19
C GLN A 58 -26.06 5.31 19.69
N ILE A 59 -25.21 5.99 20.46
CA ILE A 59 -25.00 5.71 21.90
C ILE A 59 -26.29 5.89 22.73
N GLU A 60 -27.09 6.90 22.42
CA GLU A 60 -28.35 7.21 23.13
C GLU A 60 -29.38 6.08 23.01
N VAL A 61 -29.40 5.37 21.87
CA VAL A 61 -30.29 4.23 21.64
C VAL A 61 -29.86 3.06 22.53
N ILE A 62 -28.56 2.77 22.59
CA ILE A 62 -28.02 1.67 23.40
C ILE A 62 -28.25 1.91 24.89
N GLN A 63 -28.07 3.15 25.36
CA GLN A 63 -28.33 3.51 26.76
C GLN A 63 -29.78 3.22 27.15
N LYS A 64 -30.74 3.51 26.26
CA LYS A 64 -32.16 3.26 26.48
C LYS A 64 -32.52 1.78 26.68
N TYR A 65 -31.84 0.87 25.97
CA TYR A 65 -32.08 -0.58 26.07
C TYR A 65 -31.15 -1.29 27.05
N SER A 66 -30.14 -0.61 27.58
CA SER A 66 -29.08 -1.24 28.38
C SER A 66 -29.56 -1.92 29.65
N GLU A 67 -30.58 -1.35 30.30
CA GLU A 67 -31.20 -1.92 31.50
C GLU A 67 -31.99 -3.20 31.19
N GLU A 68 -32.76 -3.20 30.10
CA GLU A 68 -33.52 -4.37 29.64
C GLU A 68 -32.60 -5.53 29.28
N LEU A 69 -31.52 -5.25 28.55
CA LEU A 69 -30.54 -6.25 28.10
C LEU A 69 -29.74 -6.86 29.27
N LEU A 70 -29.33 -6.04 30.25
CA LEU A 70 -28.68 -6.56 31.45
C LEU A 70 -29.64 -7.44 32.26
N ASN A 71 -30.90 -7.02 32.38
CA ASN A 71 -31.93 -7.78 33.08
C ASN A 71 -32.23 -9.12 32.39
N GLU A 72 -32.17 -9.18 31.07
CA GLU A 72 -32.34 -10.42 30.30
C GLU A 72 -31.23 -11.44 30.61
N VAL A 73 -29.97 -11.00 30.62
CA VAL A 73 -28.82 -11.86 31.00
C VAL A 73 -28.94 -12.32 32.44
N VAL A 74 -29.32 -11.42 33.36
CA VAL A 74 -29.54 -11.76 34.77
C VAL A 74 -30.66 -12.78 34.92
N LYS A 75 -31.78 -12.61 34.21
CA LYS A 75 -32.93 -13.50 34.23
C LYS A 75 -32.56 -14.89 33.72
N TYR A 76 -31.73 -14.98 32.68
CA TYR A 76 -31.20 -16.24 32.18
C TYR A 76 -30.47 -17.02 33.28
N PHE A 77 -29.58 -16.35 34.03
CA PHE A 77 -28.90 -17.00 35.15
C PHE A 77 -29.86 -17.38 36.28
N ASP A 78 -30.85 -16.54 36.61
CA ASP A 78 -31.86 -16.86 37.62
C ASP A 78 -32.68 -18.11 37.23
N GLU A 79 -33.00 -18.29 35.95
CA GLU A 79 -33.67 -19.50 35.44
C GLU A 79 -32.76 -20.74 35.48
N LYS A 80 -31.48 -20.60 35.12
CA LYS A 80 -30.49 -21.70 35.22
C LYS A 80 -30.26 -22.12 36.67
N ILE A 81 -30.21 -21.19 37.62
CA ILE A 81 -30.07 -21.49 39.05
C ILE A 81 -31.28 -22.28 39.57
N ARG A 82 -32.50 -21.94 39.12
CA ARG A 82 -33.74 -22.65 39.51
C ARG A 82 -33.82 -24.06 38.94
N THR A 83 -33.38 -24.25 37.70
CA THR A 83 -33.50 -25.51 36.97
C THR A 83 -32.35 -26.49 37.22
N CYS A 84 -31.26 -26.05 37.86
CA CYS A 84 -30.12 -26.88 38.19
C CYS A 84 -30.41 -27.72 39.46
N GLU A 85 -30.85 -28.97 39.28
CA GLU A 85 -31.10 -29.98 40.32
C GLU A 85 -30.36 -31.31 40.02
N GLY A 86 -29.57 -31.80 40.99
CA GLY A 86 -29.01 -33.17 41.02
C GLY A 86 -27.51 -33.33 40.73
N GLY A 87 -26.72 -33.74 41.74
CA GLY A 87 -25.32 -34.21 41.61
C GLY A 87 -24.22 -33.20 41.99
N LEU A 88 -23.06 -33.69 42.48
CA LEU A 88 -21.91 -32.88 42.94
C LEU A 88 -21.35 -31.92 41.87
N CYS A 89 -21.31 -32.34 40.61
CA CYS A 89 -20.88 -31.50 39.48
C CYS A 89 -21.83 -30.31 39.25
N MET A 90 -23.14 -30.52 39.43
CA MET A 90 -24.16 -29.50 39.25
C MET A 90 -24.20 -28.49 40.41
N VAL A 91 -23.74 -28.87 41.61
CA VAL A 91 -23.58 -27.92 42.74
C VAL A 91 -22.50 -26.88 42.43
N SER A 92 -21.39 -27.29 41.82
CA SER A 92 -20.30 -26.38 41.43
C SER A 92 -20.74 -25.39 40.34
N GLU A 93 -21.45 -25.87 39.32
CA GLU A 93 -21.99 -25.01 38.26
C GLU A 93 -23.05 -24.04 38.77
N LYS A 94 -23.95 -24.52 39.64
CA LYS A 94 -24.95 -23.69 40.31
C LYS A 94 -24.30 -22.57 41.12
N MET A 95 -23.22 -22.87 41.84
CA MET A 95 -22.45 -21.87 42.56
C MET A 95 -21.84 -20.82 41.62
N GLN A 96 -21.29 -21.25 40.48
CA GLN A 96 -20.71 -20.32 39.51
C GLN A 96 -21.76 -19.43 38.82
N TYR A 97 -22.99 -19.94 38.58
CA TYR A 97 -24.11 -19.12 38.12
C TYR A 97 -24.51 -18.05 39.15
N ILE A 98 -24.55 -18.42 40.43
CA ILE A 98 -24.84 -17.48 41.53
C ILE A 98 -23.78 -16.38 41.59
N VAL A 99 -22.49 -16.76 41.59
CA VAL A 99 -21.36 -15.82 41.65
C VAL A 99 -21.40 -14.86 40.46
N THR A 100 -21.56 -15.37 39.24
CA THR A 100 -21.58 -14.55 38.02
C THR A 100 -22.76 -13.58 38.03
N ARG A 101 -23.96 -14.05 38.40
CA ARG A 101 -25.16 -13.20 38.50
C ARG A 101 -24.96 -12.07 39.52
N ASP A 102 -24.42 -12.38 40.70
CA ASP A 102 -24.24 -11.40 41.77
C ASP A 102 -23.14 -10.39 41.41
N GLU A 103 -22.08 -10.82 40.71
CA GLU A 103 -21.07 -9.93 40.14
C GLU A 103 -21.64 -8.98 39.09
N LEU A 104 -22.51 -9.47 38.19
CA LEU A 104 -23.18 -8.64 37.19
C LEU A 104 -24.04 -7.57 37.84
N LYS A 105 -24.89 -7.96 38.81
CA LYS A 105 -25.72 -7.03 39.59
C LYS A 105 -24.89 -6.00 40.35
N LYS A 106 -23.81 -6.45 41.01
CA LYS A 106 -22.95 -5.58 41.81
C LYS A 106 -22.16 -4.58 40.96
N LYS A 107 -21.62 -5.01 39.82
CA LYS A 107 -20.70 -4.21 39.01
C LYS A 107 -21.42 -3.31 38.01
N TYR A 108 -22.56 -3.75 37.47
CA TYR A 108 -23.25 -3.07 36.39
C TYR A 108 -24.69 -2.67 36.72
N GLY A 109 -25.24 -3.03 37.88
CA GLY A 109 -26.62 -2.72 38.24
C GLY A 109 -26.93 -1.22 38.31
N ASN A 110 -25.95 -0.39 38.65
CA ASN A 110 -26.10 1.08 38.67
C ASN A 110 -25.75 1.74 37.31
N GLU A 111 -25.02 1.05 36.44
CA GLU A 111 -24.60 1.55 35.12
C GLU A 111 -24.71 0.42 34.06
N PRO A 112 -25.93 0.02 33.66
CA PRO A 112 -26.13 -1.10 32.73
C PRO A 112 -25.47 -0.89 31.37
N TYR A 113 -25.38 0.36 30.90
CA TYR A 113 -24.69 0.72 29.67
C TYR A 113 -23.24 0.23 29.64
N ARG A 114 -22.52 0.30 30.77
CA ARG A 114 -21.11 -0.10 30.86
C ARG A 114 -20.91 -1.61 30.64
N PHE A 115 -21.91 -2.42 31.01
CA PHE A 115 -21.92 -3.85 30.71
C PHE A 115 -21.99 -4.07 29.20
N ILE A 116 -22.95 -3.40 28.54
CA ILE A 116 -23.17 -3.51 27.10
C ILE A 116 -21.95 -3.02 26.33
N GLU A 117 -21.39 -1.86 26.69
CA GLU A 117 -20.19 -1.30 26.06
C GLU A 117 -18.99 -2.26 26.14
N THR A 118 -18.76 -2.84 27.33
CA THR A 118 -17.66 -3.80 27.54
C THR A 118 -17.86 -5.04 26.66
N LEU A 119 -19.08 -5.60 26.66
CA LEU A 119 -19.39 -6.83 25.94
C LEU A 119 -19.33 -6.64 24.41
N VAL A 120 -19.88 -5.55 23.89
CA VAL A 120 -19.83 -5.21 22.45
C VAL A 120 -18.38 -4.99 22.01
N THR A 121 -17.54 -4.36 22.84
CA THR A 121 -16.11 -4.21 22.56
C THR A 121 -15.43 -5.57 22.43
N CYS A 122 -15.68 -6.49 23.37
CA CYS A 122 -15.13 -7.84 23.32
C CYS A 122 -15.60 -8.61 22.07
N LEU A 123 -16.89 -8.52 21.73
CA LEU A 123 -17.46 -9.19 20.54
C LEU A 123 -16.89 -8.65 19.23
N LYS A 124 -16.62 -7.34 19.16
CA LYS A 124 -15.98 -6.73 18.00
C LYS A 124 -14.53 -7.17 17.84
N GLU A 125 -13.77 -7.22 18.93
CA GLU A 125 -12.40 -7.71 18.91
C GLU A 125 -12.35 -9.22 18.61
N GLU A 126 -13.34 -10.01 19.10
CA GLU A 126 -13.53 -11.41 18.73
C GLU A 126 -13.76 -11.56 17.23
N GLU A 127 -14.62 -10.74 16.62
CA GLU A 127 -14.87 -10.75 15.17
C GLU A 127 -13.60 -10.43 14.37
N VAL A 128 -12.83 -9.42 14.77
CA VAL A 128 -11.54 -9.08 14.15
C VAL A 128 -10.55 -10.24 14.25
N LEU A 129 -10.52 -10.91 15.40
CA LEU A 129 -9.66 -12.07 15.64
C LEU A 129 -10.09 -13.28 14.80
N ILE A 130 -11.39 -13.57 14.72
CA ILE A 130 -11.94 -14.62 13.84
C ILE A 130 -11.55 -14.32 12.39
N ASP A 131 -11.72 -13.08 11.94
CA ASP A 131 -11.37 -12.65 10.58
C ASP A 131 -9.89 -12.88 10.26
N HIS A 132 -9.01 -12.67 11.23
CA HIS A 132 -7.57 -12.90 11.08
C HIS A 132 -7.26 -14.38 10.79
N TYR A 133 -7.97 -15.30 11.44
CA TYR A 133 -7.70 -16.75 11.35
C TYR A 133 -8.61 -17.51 10.37
N THR A 134 -9.62 -16.87 9.80
CA THR A 134 -10.56 -17.50 8.84
C THR A 134 -10.38 -17.05 7.40
N LYS A 135 -9.65 -15.95 7.15
CA LYS A 135 -9.26 -15.55 5.79
C LYS A 135 -8.33 -16.62 5.20
N PRO A 136 -8.53 -17.04 3.92
CA PRO A 136 -7.59 -17.94 3.26
C PRO A 136 -6.19 -17.32 3.36
N ASN A 137 -5.21 -18.14 3.76
CA ASN A 137 -3.84 -17.66 3.96
C ASN A 137 -3.38 -16.94 2.68
N GLU A 138 -2.67 -15.80 2.80
CA GLU A 138 -2.25 -15.00 1.64
C GLU A 138 -1.51 -15.86 0.60
N GLU A 139 -0.83 -16.91 1.05
CA GLU A 139 -0.15 -17.89 0.20
C GLU A 139 -1.09 -18.76 -0.66
N GLU A 140 -2.25 -19.17 -0.14
CA GLU A 140 -3.23 -19.97 -0.90
C GLU A 140 -3.91 -19.12 -1.96
N LEU A 141 -4.34 -17.91 -1.61
CA LEU A 141 -4.93 -16.96 -2.55
C LEU A 141 -3.92 -16.57 -3.65
N LYS A 142 -2.64 -16.46 -3.29
CA LYS A 142 -1.54 -16.22 -4.23
C LYS A 142 -1.42 -17.39 -5.22
N LYS A 143 -1.38 -18.64 -4.74
CA LYS A 143 -1.31 -19.85 -5.58
C LYS A 143 -2.49 -20.00 -6.54
N GLU A 144 -3.71 -19.72 -6.07
CA GLU A 144 -4.92 -19.76 -6.90
C GLU A 144 -4.86 -18.70 -8.01
N ASN A 145 -4.50 -17.46 -7.67
CA ASN A 145 -4.35 -16.38 -8.64
C ASN A 145 -3.29 -16.72 -9.70
N ILE A 146 -2.13 -17.25 -9.28
CA ILE A 146 -1.07 -17.71 -10.19
C ILE A 146 -1.61 -18.75 -11.17
N THR A 147 -2.32 -19.75 -10.68
CA THR A 147 -2.87 -20.85 -11.50
C THR A 147 -3.87 -20.31 -12.52
N ARG A 148 -4.77 -19.41 -12.09
CA ARG A 148 -5.73 -18.74 -12.97
C ARG A 148 -5.05 -17.94 -14.09
N THR A 149 -4.04 -17.13 -13.76
CA THR A 149 -3.29 -16.36 -14.76
C THR A 149 -2.57 -17.26 -15.76
N ILE A 150 -1.97 -18.38 -15.32
CA ILE A 150 -1.31 -19.34 -16.22
C ILE A 150 -2.30 -19.90 -17.23
N LYS A 151 -3.45 -20.38 -16.75
CA LYS A 151 -4.50 -20.94 -17.62
C LYS A 151 -4.98 -19.94 -18.68
N LEU A 152 -5.25 -18.70 -18.29
CA LEU A 152 -5.67 -17.64 -19.21
C LEU A 152 -4.61 -17.32 -20.28
N LEU A 153 -3.33 -17.41 -19.92
CA LEU A 153 -2.23 -17.19 -20.87
C LEU A 153 -2.09 -18.35 -21.86
N GLU A 154 -2.15 -19.59 -21.39
CA GLU A 154 -2.10 -20.78 -22.25
C GLU A 154 -3.26 -20.76 -23.26
N GLU A 155 -4.46 -20.42 -22.82
CA GLU A 155 -5.62 -20.23 -23.69
C GLU A 155 -5.39 -19.10 -24.70
N SER A 156 -4.74 -18.00 -24.28
CA SER A 156 -4.39 -16.88 -25.15
C SER A 156 -3.27 -17.23 -26.15
N GLU A 157 -2.29 -18.06 -25.81
CA GLU A 157 -1.24 -18.49 -26.76
C GLU A 157 -1.81 -19.36 -27.90
N SER A 158 -2.91 -20.06 -27.66
CA SER A 158 -3.62 -20.81 -28.70
C SER A 158 -4.40 -19.93 -29.69
N PHE A 159 -4.66 -18.66 -29.31
CA PHE A 159 -5.48 -17.72 -30.06
C PHE A 159 -4.83 -17.27 -31.38
N GLU A 160 -3.54 -16.91 -31.39
CA GLU A 160 -2.86 -16.37 -32.59
C GLU A 160 -2.97 -17.36 -33.77
N ARG A 161 -2.66 -18.63 -33.52
CA ARG A 161 -2.80 -19.72 -34.51
C ARG A 161 -4.25 -19.96 -34.96
N ASN A 162 -5.23 -19.73 -34.08
CA ASN A 162 -6.65 -19.86 -34.40
C ASN A 162 -7.12 -18.70 -35.28
N LEU A 163 -6.75 -17.47 -34.92
CA LEU A 163 -7.07 -16.25 -35.67
C LEU A 163 -6.47 -16.31 -37.08
N GLU A 164 -5.20 -16.68 -37.22
CA GLU A 164 -4.55 -16.85 -38.53
C GLU A 164 -5.31 -17.86 -39.42
N LYS A 165 -5.76 -18.98 -38.87
CA LYS A 165 -6.52 -19.99 -39.62
C LYS A 165 -7.87 -19.44 -40.09
N LYS A 166 -8.57 -18.69 -39.23
CA LYS A 166 -9.84 -18.05 -39.57
C LYS A 166 -9.68 -16.99 -40.66
N VAL A 167 -8.62 -16.17 -40.59
CA VAL A 167 -8.29 -15.17 -41.61
C VAL A 167 -7.87 -15.83 -42.93
N LYS A 168 -7.07 -16.90 -42.90
CA LYS A 168 -6.72 -17.70 -44.09
C LYS A 168 -7.96 -18.27 -44.78
N ASN A 169 -8.93 -18.78 -44.00
CA ASN A 169 -10.20 -19.26 -44.55
C ASN A 169 -11.00 -18.13 -45.22
N PHE A 170 -11.12 -16.97 -44.57
CA PHE A 170 -11.76 -15.79 -45.14
C PHE A 170 -11.10 -15.37 -46.47
N ASN A 171 -9.76 -15.32 -46.50
CA ASN A 171 -9.01 -14.97 -47.71
C ASN A 171 -9.23 -15.98 -48.85
N SER A 172 -9.31 -17.28 -48.54
CA SER A 172 -9.61 -18.32 -49.54
C SER A 172 -11.01 -18.14 -50.14
N LEU A 173 -12.01 -17.80 -49.32
CA LEU A 173 -13.39 -17.54 -49.80
C LEU A 173 -13.45 -16.30 -50.69
N LEU A 174 -12.69 -15.25 -50.35
CA LEU A 174 -12.61 -14.03 -51.15
C LEU A 174 -11.97 -14.28 -52.53
N GLU A 175 -10.91 -15.09 -52.59
CA GLU A 175 -10.30 -15.48 -53.86
C GLU A 175 -11.24 -16.39 -54.69
N GLU A 176 -11.99 -17.29 -54.05
CA GLU A 176 -13.04 -18.07 -54.71
C GLU A 176 -14.14 -17.16 -55.28
N GLU A 177 -14.60 -16.15 -54.52
CA GLU A 177 -15.58 -15.17 -54.98
C GLU A 177 -15.08 -14.43 -56.22
N LYS A 178 -13.84 -13.94 -56.20
CA LYS A 178 -13.20 -13.27 -57.35
C LYS A 178 -13.14 -14.19 -58.56
N GLN A 179 -12.76 -15.45 -58.36
CA GLN A 179 -12.71 -16.44 -59.44
C GLN A 179 -14.11 -16.69 -60.02
N LYS A 180 -15.12 -16.91 -59.19
CA LYS A 180 -16.50 -17.16 -59.62
C LYS A 180 -17.11 -15.96 -60.34
N ASN A 181 -16.79 -14.74 -59.91
CA ASN A 181 -17.19 -13.53 -60.61
C ASN A 181 -16.53 -13.41 -62.00
N ARG A 182 -15.25 -13.78 -62.15
CA ARG A 182 -14.59 -13.85 -63.47
C ARG A 182 -15.21 -14.92 -64.37
N GLU A 183 -15.53 -16.09 -63.80
CA GLU A 183 -16.23 -17.18 -64.50
C GLU A 183 -17.62 -16.73 -64.97
N LEU A 184 -18.37 -16.02 -64.11
CA LEU A 184 -19.68 -15.48 -64.45
C LEU A 184 -19.58 -14.46 -65.59
N ALA A 185 -18.66 -13.51 -65.51
CA ALA A 185 -18.43 -12.51 -66.56
C ALA A 185 -18.05 -13.16 -67.91
N LYS A 186 -17.22 -14.21 -67.87
CA LYS A 186 -16.89 -14.98 -69.08
C LYS A 186 -18.13 -15.66 -69.66
N LYS A 187 -18.96 -16.31 -68.83
CA LYS A 187 -20.19 -16.97 -69.26
C LYS A 187 -21.24 -15.99 -69.79
N GLU A 188 -21.30 -14.77 -69.24
CA GLU A 188 -22.13 -13.69 -69.77
C GLU A 188 -21.66 -13.26 -71.16
N ASN A 189 -20.36 -13.12 -71.37
CA ASN A 189 -19.81 -12.83 -72.70
C ASN A 189 -20.07 -13.98 -73.69
N ASP A 190 -19.82 -15.23 -73.31
CA ASP A 190 -20.11 -16.41 -74.15
C ASP A 190 -21.61 -16.48 -74.53
N LYS A 191 -22.51 -16.12 -73.60
CA LYS A 191 -23.95 -16.05 -73.84
C LYS A 191 -24.28 -14.93 -74.84
N GLN A 192 -23.68 -13.75 -74.71
CA GLN A 192 -23.88 -12.64 -75.65
C GLN A 192 -23.40 -13.01 -77.05
N GLU A 193 -22.24 -13.65 -77.17
CA GLU A 193 -21.70 -14.16 -78.44
C GLU A 193 -22.61 -15.23 -79.08
N ALA A 194 -23.11 -16.18 -78.28
CA ALA A 194 -24.06 -17.20 -78.74
C ALA A 194 -25.41 -16.61 -79.20
N GLN A 195 -25.89 -15.55 -78.54
CA GLN A 195 -27.09 -14.81 -78.95
C GLN A 195 -26.88 -14.12 -80.31
N ASN A 196 -25.76 -13.40 -80.47
CA ASN A 196 -25.40 -12.72 -81.72
C ASN A 196 -25.25 -13.73 -82.89
N MET A 197 -24.64 -14.89 -82.63
CA MET A 197 -24.49 -15.98 -83.61
C MET A 197 -25.82 -16.63 -83.99
N SER A 198 -26.73 -16.82 -83.02
CA SER A 198 -28.06 -17.38 -83.25
C SER A 198 -28.96 -16.43 -84.05
N GLU A 199 -28.82 -15.11 -83.88
CA GLU A 199 -29.53 -14.10 -84.68
C GLU A 199 -29.03 -14.07 -86.14
N SER A 200 -27.72 -14.28 -86.35
CA SER A 200 -27.11 -14.38 -87.68
C SER A 200 -27.52 -15.67 -88.43
N CYS A 201 -27.62 -16.81 -87.72
CA CYS A 201 -27.98 -18.12 -88.30
C CYS A 201 -29.48 -18.33 -88.56
N ARG A 202 -30.39 -17.57 -87.92
CA ARG A 202 -31.84 -17.62 -88.20
C ARG A 202 -32.21 -17.31 -89.66
N ARG A 203 -31.28 -16.79 -90.46
CA ARG A 203 -31.46 -16.52 -91.89
C ARG A 203 -31.28 -17.75 -92.80
N LYS A 204 -30.73 -18.89 -92.31
CA LYS A 204 -30.54 -20.11 -93.11
C LYS A 204 -30.66 -21.38 -92.23
N ASN A 205 -31.83 -22.04 -92.28
CA ASN A 205 -32.18 -23.36 -91.72
C ASN A 205 -31.88 -23.62 -90.23
N GLY A 206 -32.95 -23.82 -89.45
CA GLY A 206 -32.86 -24.04 -88.01
C GLY A 206 -32.52 -25.47 -87.61
N VAL A 207 -31.49 -25.63 -86.77
CA VAL A 207 -31.39 -26.67 -85.72
C VAL A 207 -30.47 -26.16 -84.59
N ASN A 208 -30.84 -26.49 -83.33
CA ASN A 208 -30.01 -26.59 -82.11
C ASN A 208 -29.50 -25.38 -81.29
N SER A 209 -29.84 -24.12 -81.60
CA SER A 209 -29.35 -22.97 -80.80
C SER A 209 -29.95 -22.88 -79.37
N GLY A 210 -31.16 -23.41 -79.14
CA GLY A 210 -31.86 -23.34 -77.85
C GLY A 210 -31.18 -24.14 -76.73
N ASN A 211 -30.70 -25.35 -77.03
CA ASN A 211 -30.06 -26.24 -76.06
C ASN A 211 -28.75 -25.65 -75.48
N ILE A 212 -28.00 -24.89 -76.29
CA ILE A 212 -26.73 -24.26 -75.86
C ILE A 212 -27.02 -23.06 -74.94
N LEU A 213 -28.01 -22.23 -75.30
CA LEU A 213 -28.45 -21.09 -74.50
C LEU A 213 -29.00 -21.53 -73.14
N ASP A 214 -29.80 -22.60 -73.10
CA ASP A 214 -30.35 -23.12 -71.84
C ASP A 214 -29.28 -23.78 -70.97
N LYS A 215 -28.28 -24.43 -71.57
CA LYS A 215 -27.10 -24.94 -70.85
C LYS A 215 -26.29 -23.78 -70.23
N LEU A 216 -26.03 -22.71 -70.97
CA LEU A 216 -25.33 -21.52 -70.44
C LEU A 216 -26.12 -20.83 -69.33
N LYS A 217 -27.46 -20.73 -69.44
CA LYS A 217 -28.31 -20.20 -68.37
C LYS A 217 -28.24 -21.06 -67.11
N ASN A 218 -28.28 -22.39 -67.24
CA ASN A 218 -28.17 -23.31 -66.11
C ASN A 218 -26.79 -23.26 -65.45
N ASP A 219 -25.71 -23.16 -66.23
CA ASP A 219 -24.35 -22.95 -65.73
C ASP A 219 -24.25 -21.63 -64.93
N MET A 220 -24.77 -20.53 -65.48
CA MET A 220 -24.78 -19.22 -64.80
C MET A 220 -25.60 -19.26 -63.50
N LEU A 221 -26.78 -19.91 -63.50
CA LEU A 221 -27.58 -20.14 -62.28
C LEU A 221 -26.81 -20.99 -61.25
N GLY A 222 -25.99 -21.94 -61.70
CA GLY A 222 -25.07 -22.69 -60.85
C GLY A 222 -24.01 -21.78 -60.19
N ILE A 223 -23.36 -20.93 -60.98
CA ILE A 223 -22.36 -19.97 -60.49
C ILE A 223 -22.99 -18.96 -59.52
N GLN A 224 -24.15 -18.40 -59.86
CA GLN A 224 -24.89 -17.47 -58.99
C GLN A 224 -25.29 -18.11 -57.66
N ARG A 225 -25.74 -19.38 -57.66
CA ARG A 225 -26.01 -20.11 -56.41
C ARG A 225 -24.77 -20.28 -55.55
N ARG A 226 -23.62 -20.60 -56.15
CA ARG A 226 -22.36 -20.71 -55.41
C ARG A 226 -21.90 -19.35 -54.88
N LEU A 227 -22.07 -18.26 -55.62
CA LEU A 227 -21.77 -16.91 -55.13
C LEU A 227 -22.60 -16.55 -53.88
N VAL A 228 -23.90 -16.87 -53.86
CA VAL A 228 -24.76 -16.67 -52.66
C VAL A 228 -24.28 -17.53 -51.48
N GLU A 229 -23.79 -18.75 -51.73
CA GLU A 229 -23.24 -19.61 -50.68
C GLU A 229 -21.91 -19.08 -50.14
N ILE A 230 -21.01 -18.62 -51.01
CA ILE A 230 -19.75 -17.98 -50.66
C ILE A 230 -20.01 -16.72 -49.83
N GLU A 231 -21.01 -15.90 -50.18
CA GLU A 231 -21.42 -14.72 -49.40
C GLU A 231 -21.81 -15.10 -47.96
N ARG A 232 -22.64 -16.14 -47.79
CA ARG A 232 -23.02 -16.67 -46.47
C ARG A 232 -21.85 -17.27 -45.69
N GLU A 233 -20.93 -17.96 -46.37
CA GLU A 233 -19.69 -18.48 -45.77
C GLU A 233 -18.75 -17.35 -45.33
N THR A 234 -18.67 -16.30 -46.13
CA THR A 234 -17.89 -15.09 -45.87
C THR A 234 -18.42 -14.37 -44.64
N ASP A 235 -19.73 -14.17 -44.54
CA ASP A 235 -20.34 -13.54 -43.36
C ASP A 235 -20.13 -14.37 -42.09
N ARG A 236 -20.23 -15.71 -42.17
CA ARG A 236 -19.90 -16.59 -41.05
C ARG A 236 -18.43 -16.49 -40.64
N ALA A 237 -17.52 -16.38 -41.61
CA ALA A 237 -16.10 -16.19 -41.34
C ALA A 237 -15.81 -14.83 -40.65
N LYS A 238 -16.48 -13.75 -41.07
CA LYS A 238 -16.39 -12.43 -40.41
C LYS A 238 -16.83 -12.51 -38.94
N HIS A 239 -17.98 -13.12 -38.67
CA HIS A 239 -18.47 -13.31 -37.29
C HIS A 239 -17.50 -14.15 -36.46
N ALA A 240 -16.98 -15.25 -37.02
CA ALA A 240 -16.03 -16.12 -36.32
C ALA A 240 -14.71 -15.41 -35.97
N ILE A 241 -14.26 -14.44 -36.78
CA ILE A 241 -13.10 -13.58 -36.49
C ILE A 241 -13.44 -12.61 -35.35
N LYS A 242 -14.57 -11.91 -35.44
CA LYS A 242 -15.04 -10.97 -34.41
C LYS A 242 -15.18 -11.64 -33.04
N ASP A 243 -15.81 -12.80 -32.98
CA ASP A 243 -15.99 -13.54 -31.74
C ASP A 243 -14.64 -13.98 -31.15
N ALA A 244 -13.70 -14.40 -31.99
CA ALA A 244 -12.36 -14.72 -31.53
C ALA A 244 -11.69 -13.50 -30.87
N LEU A 245 -11.79 -12.33 -31.50
CA LEU A 245 -11.20 -11.09 -31.00
C LEU A 245 -11.89 -10.63 -29.69
N ARG A 246 -13.22 -10.78 -29.57
CA ARG A 246 -13.96 -10.51 -28.33
C ARG A 246 -13.53 -11.43 -27.19
N ASP A 247 -13.37 -12.72 -27.47
CA ASP A 247 -12.88 -13.69 -26.48
C ASP A 247 -11.46 -13.34 -26.02
N PHE A 248 -10.60 -12.92 -26.96
CA PHE A 248 -9.25 -12.47 -26.65
C PHE A 248 -9.23 -11.18 -25.81
N LEU A 249 -10.07 -10.21 -26.15
CA LEU A 249 -10.26 -8.98 -25.36
C LEU A 249 -10.76 -9.27 -23.95
N THR A 250 -11.73 -10.19 -23.81
CA THR A 250 -12.31 -10.59 -22.52
C THR A 250 -11.25 -11.22 -21.62
N ARG A 251 -10.51 -12.23 -22.13
CA ARG A 251 -9.39 -12.86 -21.40
C ARG A 251 -8.30 -11.84 -21.05
N GLY A 252 -8.00 -10.93 -21.96
CA GLY A 252 -7.03 -9.87 -21.76
C GLY A 252 -7.38 -8.90 -20.63
N THR A 253 -8.66 -8.53 -20.55
CA THR A 253 -9.18 -7.68 -19.47
C THR A 253 -9.08 -8.37 -18.11
N GLU A 254 -9.34 -9.67 -18.06
CA GLU A 254 -9.17 -10.47 -16.85
C GLU A 254 -7.70 -10.60 -16.43
N LEU A 255 -6.80 -10.87 -17.39
CA LEU A 255 -5.36 -10.90 -17.15
C LEU A 255 -4.85 -9.56 -16.61
N LYS A 256 -5.27 -8.44 -17.21
CA LYS A 256 -4.94 -7.09 -16.72
C LYS A 256 -5.33 -6.92 -15.25
N LYS A 257 -6.51 -7.39 -14.83
CA LYS A 257 -6.93 -7.30 -13.42
C LYS A 257 -5.96 -8.06 -12.50
N THR A 258 -5.58 -9.28 -12.85
CA THR A 258 -4.61 -10.07 -12.06
C THR A 258 -3.24 -9.38 -11.99
N PHE A 259 -2.80 -8.76 -13.09
CA PHE A 259 -1.56 -7.99 -13.15
C PHE A 259 -1.61 -6.76 -12.23
N LEU A 260 -2.71 -6.02 -12.23
CA LEU A 260 -2.90 -4.85 -11.38
C LEU A 260 -2.88 -5.21 -9.89
N GLU A 261 -3.52 -6.30 -9.48
CA GLU A 261 -3.52 -6.76 -8.09
C GLU A 261 -2.09 -7.00 -7.58
N VAL A 262 -1.24 -7.64 -8.38
CA VAL A 262 0.17 -7.90 -8.07
C VAL A 262 0.97 -6.61 -8.02
N ILE A 263 0.77 -5.71 -8.98
CA ILE A 263 1.47 -4.42 -9.06
C ILE A 263 1.11 -3.53 -7.88
N THR A 264 -0.17 -3.47 -7.48
CA THR A 264 -0.61 -2.69 -6.31
C THR A 264 0.06 -3.18 -5.03
N LYS A 265 0.13 -4.50 -4.83
CA LYS A 265 0.87 -5.08 -3.69
C LYS A 265 2.36 -4.73 -3.74
N TRP A 266 2.99 -4.85 -4.90
CA TRP A 266 4.40 -4.48 -5.09
C TRP A 266 4.65 -3.00 -4.83
N LYS A 267 3.79 -2.10 -5.31
CA LYS A 267 3.87 -0.65 -5.06
C LYS A 267 3.76 -0.33 -3.57
N LYS A 268 2.82 -0.97 -2.86
CA LYS A 268 2.65 -0.83 -1.40
C LYS A 268 3.92 -1.22 -0.65
N GLN A 269 4.55 -2.35 -1.01
CA GLN A 269 5.80 -2.77 -0.38
C GLN A 269 6.99 -1.87 -0.74
N SER A 270 7.09 -1.47 -2.01
CA SER A 270 8.14 -0.54 -2.49
C SER A 270 8.10 0.77 -1.72
N LYS A 271 6.90 1.26 -1.44
CA LYS A 271 6.63 2.43 -0.63
C LYS A 271 7.03 2.25 0.85
N SER A 272 6.77 1.08 1.46
CA SER A 272 7.26 0.77 2.81
C SER A 272 8.79 0.67 2.88
N LYS A 273 9.43 0.06 1.88
CA LYS A 273 10.90 0.01 1.76
C LYS A 273 11.50 1.40 1.62
N TYR A 274 10.85 2.26 0.84
CA TYR A 274 11.26 3.64 0.59
C TYR A 274 11.39 4.50 1.87
N VAL A 275 10.60 4.24 2.91
CA VAL A 275 10.70 4.89 4.24
C VAL A 275 11.32 3.99 5.32
N ALA A 276 12.06 2.95 4.91
CA ALA A 276 12.76 2.01 5.80
C ALA A 276 11.84 1.39 6.87
N LEU A 277 10.71 0.81 6.41
CA LEU A 277 9.78 0.03 7.23
C LEU A 277 9.82 -1.48 6.97
N VAL A 278 10.24 -1.92 5.78
CA VAL A 278 10.33 -3.33 5.40
C VAL A 278 11.65 -3.54 4.64
N GLU A 279 12.33 -4.66 4.90
CA GLU A 279 13.60 -5.01 4.24
C GLU A 279 13.43 -6.00 3.09
N THR A 280 12.35 -6.79 3.08
CA THR A 280 12.10 -7.83 2.07
C THR A 280 11.38 -7.29 0.84
N ASP A 281 11.84 -7.69 -0.34
CA ASP A 281 11.22 -7.33 -1.61
C ASP A 281 10.02 -8.22 -1.95
N TYR A 282 8.94 -7.62 -2.46
CA TYR A 282 7.90 -8.39 -3.14
C TYR A 282 8.46 -8.87 -4.48
N PRO A 283 8.49 -10.19 -4.76
CA PRO A 283 9.02 -10.68 -6.02
C PRO A 283 8.06 -10.32 -7.17
N LEU A 284 8.45 -9.34 -7.99
CA LEU A 284 7.75 -8.98 -9.23
C LEU A 284 7.93 -10.07 -10.32
N LYS A 285 9.02 -10.84 -10.22
CA LYS A 285 9.49 -11.86 -11.16
C LYS A 285 8.42 -12.86 -11.58
N GLU A 286 7.53 -13.22 -10.66
CA GLU A 286 6.47 -14.21 -10.87
C GLU A 286 5.37 -13.74 -11.84
N MET A 287 5.11 -12.43 -11.91
CA MET A 287 4.15 -11.84 -12.87
C MET A 287 4.85 -11.37 -14.15
N GLU A 288 6.12 -10.97 -14.05
CA GLU A 288 6.88 -10.41 -15.16
C GLU A 288 6.83 -11.27 -16.42
N ASP A 289 7.21 -12.55 -16.33
CA ASP A 289 7.28 -13.43 -17.52
C ASP A 289 5.92 -13.58 -18.21
N ARG A 290 4.86 -13.60 -17.42
CA ARG A 290 3.47 -13.70 -17.88
C ARG A 290 3.00 -12.42 -18.56
N CYS A 291 3.31 -11.27 -17.96
CA CYS A 291 3.00 -9.97 -18.52
C CYS A 291 3.77 -9.72 -19.83
N LYS A 292 5.06 -10.07 -19.89
CA LYS A 292 5.89 -9.99 -21.11
C LYS A 292 5.30 -10.81 -22.25
N LYS A 293 4.92 -12.06 -21.96
CA LYS A 293 4.33 -12.97 -22.95
C LYS A 293 3.02 -12.41 -23.50
N TYR A 294 2.12 -11.98 -22.61
CA TYR A 294 0.84 -11.41 -23.03
C TYR A 294 0.99 -10.10 -23.78
N GLY A 295 1.84 -9.20 -23.31
CA GLY A 295 2.11 -7.92 -23.98
C GLY A 295 2.66 -8.12 -25.39
N LYS A 296 3.56 -9.10 -25.58
CA LYS A 296 4.03 -9.50 -26.91
C LYS A 296 2.91 -10.03 -27.80
N LEU A 297 2.08 -10.94 -27.27
CA LEU A 297 0.97 -11.53 -27.99
C LEU A 297 -0.06 -10.46 -28.43
N LEU A 298 -0.38 -9.53 -27.54
CA LEU A 298 -1.29 -8.42 -27.82
C LEU A 298 -0.71 -7.46 -28.86
N PHE A 299 0.58 -7.12 -28.76
CA PHE A 299 1.27 -6.32 -29.76
C PHE A 299 1.25 -6.99 -31.15
N ASN A 300 1.65 -8.26 -31.23
CA ASN A 300 1.62 -9.03 -32.48
C ASN A 300 0.22 -9.08 -33.09
N THR A 301 -0.80 -9.27 -32.25
CA THR A 301 -2.20 -9.28 -32.69
C THR A 301 -2.61 -7.94 -33.28
N LEU A 302 -2.23 -6.82 -32.65
CA LEU A 302 -2.53 -5.47 -33.16
C LEU A 302 -1.80 -5.17 -34.48
N GLU A 303 -0.53 -5.57 -34.60
CA GLU A 303 0.23 -5.45 -35.85
C GLU A 303 -0.35 -6.34 -36.96
N PHE A 304 -0.78 -7.56 -36.63
CA PHE A 304 -1.44 -8.48 -37.57
C PHE A 304 -2.77 -7.90 -38.05
N ILE A 305 -3.58 -7.35 -37.14
CA ILE A 305 -4.82 -6.65 -37.51
C ILE A 305 -4.47 -5.47 -38.42
N GLN A 306 -3.43 -4.69 -38.10
CA GLN A 306 -3.04 -3.57 -38.94
C GLN A 306 -2.58 -4.02 -40.34
N ALA A 307 -1.72 -5.04 -40.43
CA ALA A 307 -1.14 -5.47 -41.70
C ALA A 307 -2.14 -6.23 -42.57
N ASP A 308 -2.88 -7.20 -42.00
CA ASP A 308 -3.71 -8.12 -42.78
C ASP A 308 -5.17 -7.68 -42.87
N LEU A 309 -5.74 -6.96 -41.88
CA LEU A 309 -7.14 -6.47 -41.98
C LEU A 309 -7.25 -5.10 -42.69
N LEU A 310 -6.29 -4.16 -42.53
CA LEU A 310 -6.34 -2.88 -43.28
C LEU A 310 -6.01 -3.04 -44.76
N VAL A 311 -5.19 -4.01 -45.16
CA VAL A 311 -4.95 -4.29 -46.60
C VAL A 311 -6.21 -4.81 -47.30
N LEU A 312 -7.15 -5.40 -46.54
CA LEU A 312 -8.40 -5.95 -47.05
C LEU A 312 -9.55 -4.93 -47.21
N SER A 313 -9.40 -3.69 -46.71
CA SER A 313 -10.40 -2.63 -46.95
C SER A 313 -10.53 -2.25 -48.43
N ASN A 314 -9.57 -2.66 -49.27
CA ASN A 314 -9.63 -2.56 -50.73
C ASN A 314 -10.50 -3.66 -51.40
N CYS A 315 -11.08 -4.60 -50.63
CA CYS A 315 -11.85 -5.74 -51.14
C CYS A 315 -13.11 -6.01 -50.30
N LYS A 316 -14.20 -5.26 -50.52
CA LYS A 316 -15.58 -5.52 -50.01
C LYS A 316 -15.81 -5.72 -48.49
N TRP A 317 -14.79 -5.87 -47.65
CA TRP A 317 -14.92 -5.74 -46.19
C TRP A 317 -14.61 -4.30 -45.82
N ASP A 318 -15.62 -3.46 -46.00
CA ASP A 318 -15.49 -2.05 -45.70
C ASP A 318 -15.46 -1.85 -44.18
N MET A 319 -14.26 -1.62 -43.65
CA MET A 319 -14.07 -1.35 -42.23
C MET A 319 -14.62 0.02 -41.83
N GLU A 320 -14.88 0.95 -42.76
CA GLU A 320 -15.57 2.21 -42.43
C GLU A 320 -17.04 1.98 -42.08
N ILE A 321 -17.60 0.83 -42.48
CA ILE A 321 -19.01 0.46 -42.26
C ILE A 321 -19.16 -0.53 -41.09
N ASP A 322 -18.15 -1.35 -40.80
CA ASP A 322 -18.19 -2.36 -39.73
C ASP A 322 -17.81 -1.79 -38.34
N VAL A 323 -18.74 -1.00 -37.77
CA VAL A 323 -18.61 -0.31 -36.46
C VAL A 323 -18.18 -1.28 -35.34
N ASP A 324 -18.73 -2.48 -35.34
CA ASP A 324 -18.48 -3.49 -34.31
C ASP A 324 -17.03 -4.00 -34.32
N LEU A 325 -16.44 -4.22 -35.50
CA LEU A 325 -15.03 -4.57 -35.60
C LEU A 325 -14.12 -3.41 -35.15
N GLN A 326 -14.46 -2.18 -35.53
CA GLN A 326 -13.71 -1.00 -35.09
C GLN A 326 -13.72 -0.85 -33.57
N ASP A 327 -14.86 -1.06 -32.93
CA ASP A 327 -14.99 -1.03 -31.47
C ASP A 327 -14.12 -2.09 -30.79
N ILE A 328 -14.10 -3.32 -31.32
CA ILE A 328 -13.23 -4.39 -30.81
C ILE A 328 -11.75 -4.00 -30.91
N ILE A 329 -11.32 -3.48 -32.07
CA ILE A 329 -9.93 -3.06 -32.29
C ILE A 329 -9.54 -1.89 -31.39
N ASN A 330 -10.41 -0.89 -31.25
CA ASN A 330 -10.19 0.25 -30.36
C ASN A 330 -10.07 -0.21 -28.90
N ASN A 331 -10.91 -1.15 -28.46
CA ASN A 331 -10.82 -1.72 -27.12
C ASN A 331 -9.54 -2.55 -26.90
N LEU A 332 -9.05 -3.28 -27.93
CA LEU A 332 -7.77 -3.98 -27.86
C LEU A 332 -6.59 -2.99 -27.79
N CYS A 333 -6.63 -1.89 -28.54
CA CYS A 333 -5.62 -0.83 -28.46
C CYS A 333 -5.60 -0.19 -27.07
N LYS A 334 -6.79 0.12 -26.52
CA LYS A 334 -6.95 0.64 -25.17
C LYS A 334 -6.44 -0.34 -24.12
N LEU A 335 -6.73 -1.64 -24.25
CA LEU A 335 -6.21 -2.67 -23.36
C LEU A 335 -4.68 -2.71 -23.39
N PHE A 336 -4.07 -2.64 -24.58
CA PHE A 336 -2.62 -2.59 -24.73
C PHE A 336 -2.02 -1.35 -24.06
N GLU A 337 -2.62 -0.19 -24.29
CA GLU A 337 -2.21 1.08 -23.68
C GLU A 337 -2.26 0.99 -22.15
N GLU A 338 -3.38 0.50 -21.61
CA GLU A 338 -3.60 0.36 -20.16
C GLU A 338 -2.61 -0.62 -19.52
N ILE A 339 -2.31 -1.74 -20.17
CA ILE A 339 -1.33 -2.72 -19.68
C ILE A 339 0.08 -2.12 -19.70
N CYS A 340 0.47 -1.46 -20.78
CA CYS A 340 1.78 -0.79 -20.88
C CYS A 340 1.92 0.31 -19.83
N GLN A 341 0.91 1.16 -19.69
CA GLN A 341 0.88 2.24 -18.71
C GLN A 341 0.94 1.71 -17.27
N SER A 342 0.25 0.61 -16.98
CA SER A 342 0.25 -0.02 -15.65
C SER A 342 1.57 -0.72 -15.31
N THR A 343 2.30 -1.18 -16.33
CA THR A 343 3.52 -1.97 -16.19
C THR A 343 4.79 -1.16 -16.47
N PHE A 344 4.65 0.15 -16.68
CA PHE A 344 5.77 1.09 -16.70
C PHE A 344 6.09 1.53 -15.27
N LEU A 345 7.11 0.93 -14.68
CA LEU A 345 7.39 1.05 -13.25
C LEU A 345 8.76 1.66 -12.99
N VAL A 346 8.86 2.45 -11.92
CA VAL A 346 10.14 2.87 -11.34
C VAL A 346 10.62 1.77 -10.40
N THR A 347 11.44 0.87 -10.90
CA THR A 347 11.93 -0.30 -10.16
C THR A 347 13.01 0.03 -9.13
N GLU A 348 13.73 1.13 -9.32
CA GLU A 348 14.80 1.54 -8.41
C GLU A 348 14.86 3.07 -8.31
N GLN A 349 14.91 3.57 -7.09
CA GLN A 349 15.14 4.98 -6.77
C GLN A 349 16.11 5.07 -5.59
N THR A 350 17.37 5.36 -5.89
CA THR A 350 18.45 5.29 -4.88
C THR A 350 18.47 6.47 -3.90
N ARG A 351 17.89 7.63 -4.26
CA ARG A 351 17.83 8.81 -3.39
C ARG A 351 16.44 9.45 -3.40
N HIS A 352 15.85 9.55 -2.23
CA HIS A 352 14.60 10.27 -1.97
C HIS A 352 14.82 11.56 -1.16
N LEU A 353 16.00 11.68 -0.53
CA LEU A 353 16.49 12.90 0.09
C LEU A 353 17.76 13.36 -0.63
N ILE A 354 17.67 14.49 -1.33
CA ILE A 354 18.80 15.04 -2.10
C ILE A 354 19.32 16.28 -1.38
N LYS A 355 20.51 16.20 -0.80
CA LYS A 355 21.18 17.36 -0.20
C LYS A 355 21.96 18.12 -1.27
N VAL A 356 21.54 19.33 -1.59
CA VAL A 356 22.20 20.24 -2.55
C VAL A 356 23.01 21.30 -1.82
N GLU A 357 24.07 21.80 -2.46
CA GLU A 357 24.87 22.91 -1.97
C GLU A 357 24.57 24.17 -2.79
N LEU A 358 24.14 25.24 -2.12
CA LEU A 358 23.92 26.55 -2.71
C LEU A 358 25.14 27.43 -2.38
N GLY A 359 25.90 27.85 -3.41
CA GLY A 359 27.06 28.73 -3.21
C GLY A 359 26.68 30.03 -2.49
N SER A 360 27.46 30.40 -1.46
CA SER A 360 27.27 31.65 -0.73
C SER A 360 27.85 32.83 -1.51
N LYS A 361 27.14 33.97 -1.59
CA LYS A 361 27.75 35.24 -2.01
C LYS A 361 28.82 35.62 -0.98
N LYS A 362 30.09 35.41 -1.29
CA LYS A 362 31.19 35.98 -0.51
C LYS A 362 31.12 37.50 -0.71
N ARG A 363 30.59 38.25 0.27
CA ARG A 363 30.83 39.70 0.35
C ARG A 363 32.28 39.85 0.81
N THR A 364 33.20 40.00 -0.13
CA THR A 364 34.52 40.58 0.18
C THR A 364 34.29 42.00 0.66
N LYS A 365 34.79 42.30 1.86
CA LYS A 365 34.63 43.62 2.48
C LYS A 365 35.65 44.64 1.96
N ASP A 366 36.60 44.22 1.13
CA ASP A 366 37.66 45.08 0.61
C ASP A 366 37.89 44.75 -0.86
N ALA A 367 37.29 45.54 -1.75
CA ALA A 367 37.70 45.73 -3.14
C ALA A 367 36.92 46.92 -3.68
N ALA A 368 37.52 48.10 -3.57
CA ALA A 368 37.20 49.22 -4.43
C ALA A 368 37.56 48.84 -5.88
N ASP A 369 36.68 49.23 -6.81
CA ASP A 369 36.89 49.42 -8.24
C ASP A 369 37.91 48.50 -8.93
N ASP A 370 37.41 47.43 -9.56
CA ASP A 370 37.86 47.01 -10.90
C ASP A 370 36.87 46.00 -11.52
N GLU A 371 36.82 46.02 -12.84
CA GLU A 371 35.76 45.54 -13.72
C GLU A 371 35.41 44.02 -13.64
N GLU A 372 34.11 43.76 -13.82
CA GLU A 372 33.49 42.56 -14.42
C GLU A 372 34.24 41.21 -14.34
N THR A 373 34.30 40.62 -13.14
CA THR A 373 34.27 39.16 -13.00
C THR A 373 33.13 38.74 -12.06
N LYS A 374 32.00 38.30 -12.64
CA LYS A 374 30.86 37.76 -11.90
C LYS A 374 31.32 36.59 -11.02
N PRO A 375 31.13 36.60 -9.68
CA PRO A 375 31.42 35.43 -8.86
C PRO A 375 30.40 34.34 -9.21
N GLY A 376 30.89 33.27 -9.85
CA GLY A 376 30.07 32.12 -10.28
C GLY A 376 29.36 31.47 -9.10
N LYS A 377 28.02 31.41 -9.15
CA LYS A 377 27.22 30.57 -8.25
C LYS A 377 27.55 29.10 -8.54
N THR A 378 28.37 28.44 -7.73
CA THR A 378 28.57 26.99 -7.88
C THR A 378 27.44 26.25 -7.14
N PHE A 379 26.37 25.93 -7.85
CA PHE A 379 25.40 24.93 -7.41
C PHE A 379 26.03 23.53 -7.52
N LYS A 380 25.82 22.68 -6.52
CA LYS A 380 26.23 21.27 -6.58
C LYS A 380 25.08 20.36 -6.16
N CYS A 381 24.80 19.37 -6.99
CA CYS A 381 23.85 18.31 -6.71
C CYS A 381 24.58 16.96 -6.74
N PRO A 382 24.43 16.10 -5.73
CA PRO A 382 25.06 14.79 -5.78
C PRO A 382 24.36 13.92 -6.81
N LYS A 383 25.15 13.17 -7.58
CA LYS A 383 24.61 12.21 -8.57
C LYS A 383 23.77 11.13 -7.89
N PHE A 384 22.68 10.76 -8.55
CA PHE A 384 21.79 9.70 -8.11
C PHE A 384 21.36 8.80 -9.28
N THR A 385 20.81 7.65 -8.93
CA THR A 385 20.36 6.65 -9.90
C THR A 385 18.86 6.42 -9.78
N ALA A 386 18.21 6.31 -10.94
CA ALA A 386 16.85 5.80 -11.06
C ALA A 386 16.78 4.80 -12.22
N THR A 387 16.04 3.72 -12.02
CA THR A 387 15.81 2.68 -13.03
C THR A 387 14.31 2.52 -13.27
N VAL A 388 13.91 2.68 -14.52
CA VAL A 388 12.55 2.34 -14.95
C VAL A 388 12.53 1.08 -15.78
N ARG A 389 11.38 0.41 -15.81
CA ARG A 389 11.16 -0.78 -16.61
C ARG A 389 9.76 -0.76 -17.21
N LEU A 390 9.67 -1.12 -18.49
CA LEU A 390 8.40 -1.38 -19.16
C LEU A 390 8.29 -2.88 -19.44
N ILE A 391 7.48 -3.58 -18.63
CA ILE A 391 7.45 -5.06 -18.64
C ILE A 391 6.73 -5.59 -19.88
N ALA A 392 5.57 -5.02 -20.23
CA ALA A 392 4.72 -5.54 -21.31
C ALA A 392 5.39 -5.54 -22.68
N THR A 393 6.38 -4.67 -22.91
CA THR A 393 7.01 -4.46 -24.23
C THR A 393 8.48 -4.84 -24.25
N GLU A 394 8.94 -5.60 -23.25
CA GLU A 394 10.33 -6.08 -23.12
C GLU A 394 10.88 -6.73 -24.41
N SER A 395 10.00 -7.35 -25.21
CA SER A 395 10.34 -8.04 -26.46
C SER A 395 10.29 -7.18 -27.73
N LEU A 396 9.85 -5.91 -27.65
CA LEU A 396 9.61 -5.03 -28.81
C LEU A 396 10.85 -4.26 -29.31
N GLY A 397 12.03 -4.58 -28.79
CA GLY A 397 13.31 -4.12 -29.33
C GLY A 397 13.63 -2.64 -29.06
N GLY A 398 14.34 -2.40 -27.96
CA GLY A 398 15.03 -1.21 -27.41
C GLY A 398 15.43 0.03 -28.26
N ARG A 399 14.72 0.41 -29.32
CA ARG A 399 15.00 1.66 -30.08
C ARG A 399 14.43 2.91 -29.42
N GLN A 400 13.43 2.75 -28.55
CA GLN A 400 12.75 3.86 -27.92
C GLN A 400 13.54 4.39 -26.73
N LYS A 401 13.45 5.70 -26.55
CA LYS A 401 14.14 6.43 -25.49
C LYS A 401 13.13 6.87 -24.44
N VAL A 402 13.49 6.65 -23.19
CA VAL A 402 12.82 7.23 -22.04
C VAL A 402 13.44 8.59 -21.77
N THR A 403 12.62 9.61 -21.59
CA THR A 403 13.02 10.94 -21.16
C THR A 403 12.67 11.13 -19.69
N ALA A 404 13.60 11.66 -18.90
CA ALA A 404 13.38 11.98 -17.48
C ALA A 404 13.23 13.48 -17.26
N HIS A 405 12.21 13.89 -16.50
CA HIS A 405 11.91 15.27 -16.14
C HIS A 405 11.79 15.40 -14.63
N PHE A 406 12.40 16.44 -14.03
CA PHE A 406 12.25 16.72 -12.60
C PHE A 406 11.19 17.80 -12.41
N CYS A 407 10.14 17.51 -11.63
CA CYS A 407 8.98 18.38 -11.52
C CYS A 407 8.56 18.57 -10.06
N HIS A 408 8.00 19.73 -9.75
CA HIS A 408 7.31 19.96 -8.48
C HIS A 408 5.96 19.22 -8.48
N GLU A 409 5.55 18.60 -7.36
CA GLU A 409 4.31 17.81 -7.28
C GLU A 409 3.07 18.62 -7.72
N ASP A 410 2.90 19.85 -7.21
CA ASP A 410 1.75 20.70 -7.55
C ASP A 410 1.57 20.93 -9.06
N SER A 411 2.68 21.10 -9.80
CA SER A 411 2.63 21.31 -11.25
C SER A 411 2.16 20.06 -12.00
N LEU A 412 2.39 18.86 -11.45
CA LEU A 412 1.99 17.61 -12.09
C LEU A 412 0.48 17.37 -12.02
N ASN A 413 -0.19 17.86 -10.98
CA ASN A 413 -1.64 17.76 -10.87
C ASN A 413 -2.34 18.57 -11.97
N ASP A 414 -1.87 19.79 -12.23
CA ASP A 414 -2.37 20.62 -13.34
C ASP A 414 -2.10 19.97 -14.71
N ILE A 415 -0.87 19.50 -14.94
CA ILE A 415 -0.50 18.79 -16.17
C ILE A 415 -1.39 17.55 -16.40
N HIS A 416 -1.64 16.78 -15.33
CA HIS A 416 -2.52 15.62 -15.40
C HIS A 416 -3.95 16.02 -15.77
N GLN A 417 -4.51 17.04 -15.11
CA GLN A 417 -5.87 17.51 -15.34
C GLN A 417 -6.08 18.02 -16.77
N ARG A 418 -5.08 18.69 -17.35
CA ARG A 418 -5.10 19.17 -18.75
C ARG A 418 -4.67 18.11 -19.77
N ASN A 419 -4.22 16.94 -19.32
CA ASN A 419 -3.57 15.91 -20.13
C ASN A 419 -2.38 16.44 -20.99
N ALA A 420 -1.67 17.45 -20.50
CA ALA A 420 -0.65 18.20 -21.24
C ALA A 420 0.77 17.67 -20.99
N TRP A 421 0.97 16.35 -21.07
CA TRP A 421 2.24 15.69 -20.71
C TRP A 421 3.40 16.00 -21.67
N GLU A 422 3.09 16.56 -22.83
CA GLU A 422 4.07 17.09 -23.79
C GLU A 422 4.64 18.45 -23.34
N GLU A 423 3.98 19.15 -22.43
CA GLU A 423 4.36 20.48 -21.92
C GLU A 423 5.21 20.42 -20.64
N LEU A 424 5.81 19.26 -20.32
CA LEU A 424 6.60 19.10 -19.09
C LEU A 424 7.72 20.16 -19.01
N PRO A 425 7.88 20.85 -17.87
CA PRO A 425 8.76 22.01 -17.76
C PRO A 425 10.23 21.59 -17.82
N GLU A 426 10.84 21.69 -19.00
CA GLU A 426 12.23 21.26 -19.22
C GLU A 426 13.27 22.15 -18.53
N LYS A 427 12.92 23.41 -18.25
CA LYS A 427 13.85 24.44 -17.75
C LYS A 427 13.71 24.76 -16.27
N SER A 428 12.60 24.40 -15.63
CA SER A 428 12.34 24.78 -14.23
C SER A 428 13.27 24.07 -13.24
N PHE A 429 13.59 22.80 -13.51
CA PHE A 429 14.53 21.99 -12.74
C PHE A 429 15.36 21.13 -13.70
N PRO A 430 16.42 21.68 -14.31
CA PRO A 430 17.16 20.99 -15.35
C PRO A 430 17.85 19.74 -14.76
N LEU A 431 17.46 18.59 -15.28
CA LEU A 431 17.94 17.27 -14.88
C LEU A 431 18.72 16.64 -16.04
N LEU A 432 19.99 16.30 -15.79
CA LEU A 432 20.86 15.68 -16.78
C LEU A 432 21.32 14.30 -16.30
N ASN A 433 21.62 13.42 -17.26
CA ASN A 433 22.32 12.16 -17.02
C ASN A 433 23.73 12.21 -17.69
N LYS A 434 24.49 11.11 -17.59
CA LYS A 434 25.79 10.93 -18.25
C LYS A 434 25.74 11.38 -19.72
N GLY A 435 26.67 12.27 -20.09
CA GLY A 435 26.76 12.82 -21.45
C GLY A 435 25.80 13.99 -21.73
N ASN A 436 25.27 14.64 -20.68
CA ASN A 436 24.34 15.77 -20.76
C ASN A 436 23.02 15.44 -21.51
N SER A 437 22.64 14.16 -21.57
CA SER A 437 21.37 13.71 -22.10
C SER A 437 20.36 13.50 -20.97
N ARG A 438 19.11 13.93 -21.16
CA ARG A 438 17.97 13.56 -20.31
C ARG A 438 17.28 12.27 -20.74
N THR A 439 17.79 11.65 -21.81
CA THR A 439 17.19 10.47 -22.45
C THR A 439 18.07 9.24 -22.27
N MET A 440 17.43 8.08 -22.10
CA MET A 440 18.08 6.77 -22.07
C MET A 440 17.28 5.78 -22.92
N PRO A 441 17.92 5.02 -23.83
CA PRO A 441 17.24 3.92 -24.50
C PRO A 441 16.90 2.81 -23.51
N PHE A 442 15.83 2.07 -23.79
CA PHE A 442 15.62 0.78 -23.13
C PHE A 442 16.74 -0.19 -23.52
N GLY A 443 17.41 -0.75 -22.52
CA GLY A 443 18.37 -1.83 -22.66
C GLY A 443 17.69 -3.19 -22.85
N GLN A 444 18.50 -4.25 -22.72
CA GLN A 444 17.97 -5.61 -22.67
C GLN A 444 16.97 -5.73 -21.51
N GLN A 445 15.92 -6.53 -21.72
CA GLN A 445 14.88 -6.78 -20.71
C GLN A 445 13.96 -5.58 -20.36
N GLY A 446 13.91 -4.55 -21.22
CA GLY A 446 12.96 -3.43 -21.07
C GLY A 446 13.31 -2.44 -19.95
N TYR A 447 14.57 -2.44 -19.48
CA TYR A 447 15.07 -1.51 -18.45
C TYR A 447 15.71 -0.27 -19.04
N ALA A 448 15.47 0.90 -18.48
CA ALA A 448 16.25 2.11 -18.73
C ALA A 448 16.83 2.64 -17.40
N THR A 449 18.15 2.52 -17.25
CA THR A 449 18.87 2.93 -16.03
C THR A 449 19.56 4.27 -16.24
N PHE A 450 19.14 5.27 -15.49
CA PHE A 450 19.78 6.58 -15.42
C PHE A 450 20.78 6.59 -14.27
N ARG A 451 22.04 6.23 -14.53
CA ARG A 451 23.06 6.04 -13.46
C ARG A 451 23.55 7.33 -12.82
N ASN A 452 23.60 8.42 -13.60
CA ASN A 452 24.27 9.66 -13.21
C ASN A 452 23.30 10.85 -13.30
N LEU A 453 22.08 10.72 -12.78
CA LEU A 453 21.14 11.84 -12.71
C LEU A 453 21.70 12.93 -11.80
N GLU A 454 21.65 14.17 -12.26
CA GLU A 454 22.14 15.35 -11.55
C GLU A 454 21.29 16.56 -11.94
N LEU A 455 20.86 17.33 -10.93
CA LEU A 455 20.28 18.64 -11.18
C LEU A 455 21.41 19.61 -11.48
N THR A 456 21.24 20.49 -12.47
CA THR A 456 22.24 21.53 -12.78
C THR A 456 21.91 22.90 -12.22
N ASP A 457 20.65 23.11 -11.82
CA ASP A 457 20.21 24.29 -11.09
C ASP A 457 19.04 23.92 -10.17
N PHE A 458 18.87 24.68 -9.09
CA PHE A 458 17.76 24.53 -8.17
C PHE A 458 17.44 25.83 -7.47
N LYS A 459 16.19 26.28 -7.60
CA LYS A 459 15.64 27.41 -6.87
C LYS A 459 14.46 26.94 -6.02
N ARG A 460 14.54 27.21 -4.73
CA ARG A 460 13.49 26.92 -3.75
C ARG A 460 12.41 27.99 -3.77
N ASP A 461 11.16 27.57 -3.56
CA ASP A 461 10.07 28.45 -3.15
C ASP A 461 10.33 28.98 -1.72
N GLN A 462 10.40 30.30 -1.56
CA GLN A 462 10.71 30.92 -0.27
C GLN A 462 9.53 30.86 0.71
N ASP A 463 8.32 30.65 0.20
CA ASP A 463 7.09 30.69 1.00
C ASP A 463 6.71 29.31 1.58
N LYS A 464 7.41 28.24 1.16
CA LYS A 464 7.13 26.85 1.60
C LYS A 464 8.24 26.29 2.48
N HIS A 465 7.85 25.52 3.50
CA HIS A 465 8.84 24.79 4.29
C HIS A 465 9.40 23.62 3.47
N VAL A 466 10.67 23.27 3.70
CA VAL A 466 11.37 22.17 3.00
C VAL A 466 10.63 20.83 3.07
N CYS A 467 9.86 20.60 4.14
CA CYS A 467 9.10 19.38 4.34
C CYS A 467 7.75 19.37 3.61
N GLU A 468 7.29 20.51 3.11
CA GLU A 468 6.07 20.68 2.33
C GLU A 468 6.37 20.68 0.83
N GLU A 469 7.58 21.07 0.44
CA GLU A 469 8.05 21.14 -0.95
C GLU A 469 8.56 19.77 -1.44
N LYS A 470 7.79 19.15 -2.34
CA LYS A 470 8.04 17.79 -2.85
C LYS A 470 8.15 17.77 -4.37
N TYR A 471 9.03 16.91 -4.84
CA TYR A 471 9.35 16.76 -6.25
C TYR A 471 9.21 15.30 -6.71
N ARG A 472 9.09 15.13 -8.02
CA ARG A 472 9.00 13.83 -8.69
C ARG A 472 9.89 13.82 -9.92
N ILE A 473 10.39 12.64 -10.27
CA ILE A 473 10.94 12.39 -11.58
C ILE A 473 9.82 11.79 -12.43
N VAL A 474 9.44 12.45 -13.51
CA VAL A 474 8.52 11.93 -14.52
C VAL A 474 9.34 11.29 -15.63
N PHE A 475 9.04 10.05 -15.93
CA PHE A 475 9.62 9.31 -17.04
C PHE A 475 8.59 9.18 -18.14
N VAL A 476 8.93 9.58 -19.35
CA VAL A 476 8.04 9.54 -20.52
C VAL A 476 8.72 8.75 -21.62
N THR A 477 7.97 7.87 -22.28
CA THR A 477 8.42 7.16 -23.48
C THR A 477 7.29 7.10 -24.49
N GLU A 478 7.64 6.97 -25.75
CA GLU A 478 6.69 6.90 -26.85
C GLU A 478 6.87 5.60 -27.62
N GLN A 479 5.78 4.97 -28.02
CA GLN A 479 5.76 3.77 -28.85
C GLN A 479 4.83 3.95 -30.05
N ILE A 480 5.18 3.37 -31.20
CA ILE A 480 4.27 3.29 -32.34
C ILE A 480 3.76 1.85 -32.38
N VAL A 481 2.44 1.68 -32.35
CA VAL A 481 1.75 0.38 -32.37
C VAL A 481 0.57 0.48 -33.30
N ALA A 482 0.44 -0.45 -34.24
CA ALA A 482 -0.63 -0.44 -35.24
C ALA A 482 -0.76 0.93 -35.96
N GLY A 483 0.38 1.59 -36.24
CA GLY A 483 0.44 2.92 -36.85
C GLY A 483 0.00 4.09 -35.95
N LYS A 484 -0.39 3.84 -34.70
CA LYS A 484 -0.77 4.85 -33.70
C LYS A 484 0.41 5.14 -32.77
N LYS A 485 0.66 6.43 -32.49
CA LYS A 485 1.64 6.87 -31.50
C LYS A 485 1.01 6.84 -30.11
N LEU A 486 1.54 6.01 -29.22
CA LEU A 486 1.15 5.89 -27.82
C LEU A 486 2.24 6.49 -26.92
N VAL A 487 1.83 7.21 -25.88
CA VAL A 487 2.73 7.85 -24.92
C VAL A 487 2.50 7.22 -23.56
N PHE A 488 3.56 6.65 -22.97
CA PHE A 488 3.53 6.03 -21.65
C PHE A 488 4.32 6.87 -20.66
N ARG A 489 3.84 6.91 -19.43
CA ARG A 489 4.45 7.70 -18.36
C ARG A 489 4.51 6.96 -17.04
N THR A 490 5.53 7.22 -16.25
CA THR A 490 5.59 6.77 -14.85
C THR A 490 6.30 7.82 -14.03
N ILE A 491 6.03 7.86 -12.72
CA ILE A 491 6.60 8.86 -11.83
C ILE A 491 7.35 8.18 -10.68
N SER A 492 8.38 8.85 -10.15
CA SER A 492 9.11 8.37 -8.99
C SER A 492 8.27 8.51 -7.70
N LEU A 493 8.71 7.89 -6.61
CA LEU A 493 8.24 8.25 -5.28
C LEU A 493 8.69 9.68 -4.95
N PRO A 494 8.09 10.36 -3.95
CA PRO A 494 8.40 11.76 -3.67
C PRO A 494 9.90 11.98 -3.42
N ILE A 495 10.40 13.17 -3.71
CA ILE A 495 11.77 13.57 -3.46
C ILE A 495 11.74 14.89 -2.72
N ILE A 496 12.47 14.97 -1.60
CA ILE A 496 12.69 16.21 -0.87
C ILE A 496 14.14 16.66 -1.10
N ILE A 497 14.31 17.92 -1.47
CA ILE A 497 15.62 18.54 -1.60
C ILE A 497 15.95 19.24 -0.27
N THR A 498 17.15 19.05 0.26
CA THR A 498 17.61 19.71 1.49
C THR A 498 18.86 20.54 1.21
N THR A 499 19.07 21.60 1.98
CA THR A 499 20.28 22.44 1.89
C THR A 499 21.17 22.31 3.12
N GLY A 500 20.62 21.84 4.25
CA GLY A 500 21.34 21.63 5.50
C GLY A 500 21.12 20.21 6.05
N ALA A 501 22.13 19.67 6.74
CA ALA A 501 22.05 18.34 7.35
C ALA A 501 20.94 18.24 8.44
N SER A 502 20.64 19.35 9.11
CA SER A 502 19.58 19.44 10.12
C SER A 502 18.16 19.25 9.57
N GLN A 503 17.96 19.32 8.26
CA GLN A 503 16.65 19.17 7.63
C GLN A 503 16.27 17.71 7.35
N GLY A 504 17.25 16.79 7.35
CA GLY A 504 17.04 15.40 6.95
C GLY A 504 16.02 14.66 7.81
N SER A 505 16.01 14.92 9.13
CA SER A 505 15.06 14.28 10.06
C SER A 505 13.61 14.61 9.71
N ASN A 506 13.27 15.89 9.59
CA ASN A 506 11.88 16.31 9.28
C ASN A 506 11.49 15.98 7.84
N ALA A 507 12.45 16.00 6.90
CA ALA A 507 12.21 15.54 5.55
C ALA A 507 11.82 14.05 5.53
N HIS A 508 12.54 13.18 6.26
CA HIS A 508 12.13 11.78 6.43
C HIS A 508 10.73 11.68 7.04
N GLY A 509 10.43 12.49 8.07
CA GLY A 509 9.10 12.49 8.68
C GLY A 509 7.99 12.87 7.70
N SER A 510 8.24 13.81 6.78
CA SER A 510 7.30 14.18 5.72
C SER A 510 7.07 13.07 4.70
N LEU A 511 8.13 12.36 4.31
CA LEU A 511 8.00 11.20 3.42
C LEU A 511 7.24 10.06 4.08
N LEU A 512 7.51 9.81 5.36
CA LEU A 512 6.78 8.83 6.17
C LEU A 512 5.30 9.22 6.31
N TRP A 513 5.00 10.51 6.55
CA TRP A 513 3.63 11.02 6.60
C TRP A 513 2.87 10.74 5.30
N GLN A 514 3.44 11.12 4.15
CA GLN A 514 2.81 10.89 2.85
C GLN A 514 2.66 9.38 2.56
N CYS A 515 3.62 8.58 3.02
CA CYS A 515 3.55 7.12 2.92
C CYS A 515 2.29 6.55 3.60
N PHE A 516 1.83 7.12 4.72
CA PHE A 516 0.60 6.63 5.38
C PHE A 516 -0.66 7.40 4.98
N SER A 517 -0.52 8.46 4.20
CA SER A 517 -1.64 9.34 3.86
C SER A 517 -2.53 8.83 2.72
N VAL A 518 -1.99 8.02 1.81
CA VAL A 518 -2.66 7.54 0.60
C VAL A 518 -2.35 6.06 0.38
N GLU A 519 -3.11 5.37 -0.46
CA GLU A 519 -2.82 3.97 -0.82
C GLU A 519 -1.66 3.90 -1.81
N ASP A 520 -1.83 4.47 -3.01
CA ASP A 520 -0.80 4.57 -4.05
C ASP A 520 -0.23 6.01 -4.12
N LEU A 521 1.10 6.13 -4.06
CA LEU A 521 1.80 7.42 -4.18
C LEU A 521 1.99 7.89 -5.63
N MET A 522 1.56 7.05 -6.59
CA MET A 522 1.68 7.29 -8.02
C MET A 522 0.35 7.65 -8.67
N ASP A 523 -0.77 7.54 -7.94
CA ASP A 523 -2.09 7.84 -8.44
C ASP A 523 -2.37 9.33 -8.43
N PHE A 524 -3.00 9.81 -9.52
CA PHE A 524 -3.39 11.20 -9.67
C PHE A 524 -4.84 11.42 -9.19
N PRO A 525 -5.16 12.57 -8.58
CA PRO A 525 -4.25 13.66 -8.25
C PRO A 525 -3.29 13.27 -7.11
N LEU A 526 -2.04 13.73 -7.22
CA LEU A 526 -1.05 13.57 -6.15
C LEU A 526 -1.50 14.39 -4.94
N THR A 527 -1.66 13.74 -3.80
CA THR A 527 -2.09 14.40 -2.57
C THR A 527 -1.06 14.25 -1.46
N SER A 528 -1.02 15.26 -0.60
CA SER A 528 -0.26 15.26 0.65
C SER A 528 -1.13 15.91 1.74
N PRO A 529 -2.10 15.17 2.31
CA PRO A 529 -2.99 15.67 3.34
C PRO A 529 -2.25 16.38 4.47
N SER A 530 -2.75 17.56 4.86
CA SER A 530 -2.21 18.33 5.98
C SER A 530 -2.72 17.85 7.34
N VAL A 531 -3.69 16.93 7.34
CA VAL A 531 -4.33 16.35 8.54
C VAL A 531 -4.51 14.85 8.33
N LEU A 532 -4.22 14.05 9.35
CA LEU A 532 -4.50 12.61 9.41
C LEU A 532 -5.15 12.23 10.74
N PRO A 533 -6.02 11.22 10.78
CA PRO A 533 -6.54 10.70 12.03
C PRO A 533 -5.45 9.99 12.85
N TRP A 534 -5.55 10.03 14.17
CA TRP A 534 -4.61 9.41 15.09
C TRP A 534 -4.45 7.91 14.84
N SER A 535 -5.49 7.20 14.39
CA SER A 535 -5.39 5.79 13.99
C SER A 535 -4.34 5.56 12.90
N THR A 536 -4.22 6.47 11.94
CA THR A 536 -3.22 6.41 10.86
C THR A 536 -1.83 6.79 11.38
N VAL A 537 -1.74 7.85 12.17
CA VAL A 537 -0.46 8.32 12.74
C VAL A 537 0.12 7.31 13.74
N SER A 538 -0.70 6.70 14.57
CA SER A 538 -0.30 5.64 15.50
C SER A 538 0.16 4.38 14.76
N ALA A 539 -0.54 3.95 13.73
CA ALA A 539 -0.11 2.84 12.88
C ALA A 539 1.24 3.12 12.20
N MET A 540 1.47 4.36 11.75
CA MET A 540 2.73 4.82 11.18
C MET A 540 3.89 4.75 12.20
N LEU A 541 3.67 5.29 13.41
CA LEU A 541 4.66 5.25 14.50
C LEU A 541 4.95 3.81 14.92
N ASN A 542 3.91 3.01 15.12
CA ASN A 542 4.02 1.60 15.48
C ASN A 542 4.80 0.81 14.43
N SER A 543 4.47 0.98 13.15
CA SER A 543 5.19 0.35 12.04
C SER A 543 6.68 0.69 12.06
N LYS A 544 7.04 1.93 12.44
CA LYS A 544 8.45 2.31 12.57
C LYS A 544 9.14 1.57 13.71
N PHE A 545 8.53 1.51 14.89
CA PHE A 545 9.15 0.83 16.04
C PHE A 545 9.20 -0.69 15.89
N LYS A 546 8.23 -1.30 15.21
CA LYS A 546 8.26 -2.73 14.83
C LYS A 546 9.51 -3.14 14.07
N THR A 547 10.18 -2.21 13.37
CA THR A 547 11.44 -2.52 12.66
C THR A 547 12.62 -2.81 13.59
N LEU A 548 12.51 -2.57 14.90
CA LEU A 548 13.58 -2.85 15.85
C LEU A 548 13.62 -4.34 16.20
N ASP A 549 12.48 -4.92 16.60
CA ASP A 549 12.40 -6.28 17.16
C ASP A 549 11.06 -6.98 16.86
N GLY A 550 10.19 -6.36 16.05
CA GLY A 550 8.84 -6.85 15.76
C GLY A 550 7.77 -6.46 16.79
N ARG A 551 8.14 -5.88 17.93
CA ARG A 551 7.22 -5.54 19.02
C ARG A 551 6.30 -4.37 18.66
N ASP A 552 5.02 -4.50 18.98
CA ASP A 552 4.04 -3.40 18.97
C ASP A 552 4.32 -2.38 20.10
N LEU A 553 4.14 -1.09 19.79
CA LEU A 553 4.01 -0.06 20.81
C LEU A 553 2.76 -0.33 21.65
N ARG A 554 2.89 -0.29 22.97
CA ARG A 554 1.77 -0.60 23.87
C ARG A 554 0.71 0.51 23.84
N PRO A 555 -0.54 0.22 24.23
CA PRO A 555 -1.61 1.22 24.23
C PRO A 555 -1.31 2.45 25.09
N ASP A 556 -0.64 2.28 26.23
CA ASP A 556 -0.24 3.39 27.11
C ASP A 556 0.87 4.25 26.47
N GLU A 557 1.81 3.62 25.77
CA GLU A 557 2.85 4.29 24.98
C GLU A 557 2.26 5.13 23.84
N LEU A 558 1.34 4.54 23.07
CA LEU A 558 0.61 5.25 22.02
C LEU A 558 -0.20 6.41 22.58
N MET A 559 -0.88 6.22 23.72
CA MET A 559 -1.67 7.29 24.35
C MET A 559 -0.80 8.46 24.83
N HIS A 560 0.41 8.20 25.34
CA HIS A 560 1.39 9.24 25.67
C HIS A 560 1.84 10.02 24.42
N LEU A 561 2.17 9.31 23.34
CA LEU A 561 2.52 9.93 22.06
C LEU A 561 1.38 10.80 21.51
N ALA A 562 0.13 10.31 21.62
CA ALA A 562 -1.06 10.99 21.16
C ALA A 562 -1.33 12.28 21.92
N SER A 563 -1.29 12.25 23.26
CA SER A 563 -1.55 13.43 24.10
C SER A 563 -0.51 14.51 23.86
N ARG A 564 0.74 14.09 23.66
CA ARG A 564 1.83 14.99 23.36
C ARG A 564 1.71 15.66 22.00
N LEU A 565 1.32 14.91 20.98
CA LEU A 565 1.21 15.42 19.61
C LEU A 565 -0.06 16.26 19.40
N SER A 566 -1.19 15.84 19.98
CA SER A 566 -2.46 16.57 19.87
C SER A 566 -2.51 17.80 20.78
N GLY A 567 -1.87 17.72 21.96
CA GLY A 567 -2.01 18.68 23.05
C GLY A 567 -3.30 18.48 23.86
N LEU A 568 -4.03 17.38 23.64
CA LEU A 568 -5.28 17.08 24.31
C LEU A 568 -5.06 16.18 25.55
N PRO A 569 -5.92 16.29 26.57
CA PRO A 569 -5.97 15.32 27.65
C PRO A 569 -6.25 13.91 27.11
N LYS A 570 -5.60 12.88 27.70
CA LYS A 570 -5.72 11.48 27.25
C LYS A 570 -7.16 10.98 27.16
N SER A 571 -8.06 11.44 28.04
CA SER A 571 -9.48 11.09 28.04
C SER A 571 -10.23 11.50 26.78
N ASN A 572 -9.72 12.50 26.04
CA ASN A 572 -10.40 13.09 24.89
C ASN A 572 -9.80 12.61 23.56
N ILE A 573 -8.86 11.66 23.61
CA ILE A 573 -8.17 11.14 22.44
C ILE A 573 -8.86 9.86 21.98
N THR A 574 -9.23 9.84 20.70
CA THR A 574 -9.81 8.67 20.04
C THR A 574 -9.01 8.37 18.77
N GLY A 575 -9.25 7.22 18.14
CA GLY A 575 -8.66 6.91 16.84
C GLY A 575 -9.00 7.93 15.74
N LYS A 576 -10.10 8.68 15.88
CA LYS A 576 -10.54 9.71 14.94
C LYS A 576 -9.93 11.10 15.22
N THR A 577 -9.21 11.28 16.32
CA THR A 577 -8.59 12.57 16.67
C THR A 577 -7.67 13.05 15.55
N GLU A 578 -7.94 14.24 15.03
CA GLU A 578 -7.19 14.81 13.91
C GLU A 578 -5.82 15.33 14.36
N ILE A 579 -4.79 14.91 13.65
CA ILE A 579 -3.41 15.32 13.85
C ILE A 579 -2.96 16.14 12.64
N GLN A 580 -2.48 17.34 12.89
CA GLN A 580 -1.96 18.21 11.84
C GLN A 580 -0.51 17.85 11.50
N PHE A 581 -0.19 17.78 10.22
CA PHE A 581 1.17 17.56 9.69
C PHE A 581 2.18 18.54 10.30
N ARG A 582 1.77 19.81 10.45
CA ARG A 582 2.60 20.87 11.04
C ARG A 582 3.04 20.50 12.46
N LYS A 583 2.14 19.99 13.29
CA LYS A 583 2.48 19.54 14.66
C LYS A 583 3.47 18.37 14.67
N PHE A 584 3.37 17.49 13.68
CA PHE A 584 4.24 16.32 13.55
C PHE A 584 5.67 16.66 13.12
N CYS A 585 5.84 17.50 12.10
CA CYS A 585 7.13 17.71 11.41
C CYS A 585 7.68 19.14 11.41
N LEU A 586 6.89 20.16 11.78
CA LEU A 586 7.25 21.58 11.59
C LEU A 586 7.32 22.35 12.89
N ASP A 587 6.29 22.23 13.74
CA ASP A 587 6.20 22.97 14.99
C ASP A 587 7.26 22.48 15.97
N LYS A 588 8.02 23.42 16.52
CA LYS A 588 9.04 23.12 17.52
C LYS A 588 8.41 23.07 18.89
N MET A 589 7.96 21.88 19.28
CA MET A 589 7.17 21.63 20.48
C MET A 589 8.02 21.31 21.72
N MET A 590 9.35 21.20 21.58
CA MET A 590 10.21 20.69 22.64
C MET A 590 11.43 21.55 22.89
N ASP A 591 11.61 22.01 24.13
CA ASP A 591 12.87 22.63 24.57
C ASP A 591 13.98 21.57 24.65
N VAL A 592 15.00 21.71 23.81
CA VAL A 592 16.19 20.87 23.81
C VAL A 592 17.22 21.48 24.75
N LYS A 593 17.48 20.81 25.88
CA LYS A 593 18.54 21.20 26.82
C LYS A 593 19.90 20.60 26.41
N GLU A 594 20.52 21.16 25.38
CA GLU A 594 21.90 20.86 24.98
C GLU A 594 22.91 21.67 25.82
N SER A 595 23.18 21.21 27.05
CA SER A 595 24.16 21.83 27.97
C SER A 595 23.79 23.25 28.45
N LYS A 596 24.56 23.80 29.42
CA LYS A 596 24.28 25.07 30.09
C LYS A 596 24.43 26.31 29.17
N ASP A 597 25.06 26.16 28.01
CA ASP A 597 25.43 27.28 27.13
C ASP A 597 24.63 27.37 25.82
N ALA A 598 23.73 26.42 25.52
CA ALA A 598 22.91 26.47 24.31
C ALA A 598 21.58 27.20 24.55
N LYS A 599 21.46 28.44 24.04
CA LYS A 599 20.19 29.17 23.95
C LYS A 599 19.13 28.32 23.22
N ASN A 600 17.96 28.13 23.85
CA ASN A 600 16.68 27.61 23.33
C ASN A 600 16.73 26.97 21.93
N LYS A 601 17.39 25.81 21.79
CA LYS A 601 17.14 24.95 20.64
C LYS A 601 15.82 24.23 20.90
N SER A 602 14.93 24.21 19.91
CA SER A 602 13.68 23.47 20.01
C SER A 602 13.54 22.46 18.87
N ALA A 603 13.00 21.29 19.20
CA ALA A 603 12.84 20.16 18.29
C ALA A 603 11.35 19.93 17.96
N THR A 604 11.11 19.34 16.79
CA THR A 604 9.78 18.89 16.38
C THR A 604 9.45 17.55 17.05
N PHE A 605 8.17 17.18 17.04
CA PHE A 605 7.74 15.88 17.55
C PHE A 605 8.48 14.73 16.85
N TRP A 606 8.51 14.73 15.51
CA TRP A 606 9.16 13.67 14.76
C TRP A 606 10.67 13.59 15.02
N MET A 607 11.38 14.73 15.14
CA MET A 607 12.80 14.72 15.50
C MET A 607 13.04 13.99 16.81
N TRP A 608 12.20 14.19 17.82
CA TRP A 608 12.31 13.48 19.09
C TRP A 608 12.02 12.00 18.98
N VAL A 609 10.91 11.62 18.33
CA VAL A 609 10.56 10.20 18.14
C VAL A 609 11.68 9.48 17.40
N LEU A 610 12.19 10.06 16.32
CA LEU A 610 13.29 9.48 15.55
C LEU A 610 14.58 9.40 16.38
N SER A 611 14.82 10.39 17.25
CA SER A 611 15.98 10.37 18.16
C SER A 611 15.88 9.24 19.19
N VAL A 612 14.68 8.97 19.71
CA VAL A 612 14.41 7.83 20.60
C VAL A 612 14.57 6.50 19.84
N TYR A 613 14.03 6.41 18.63
CA TYR A 613 14.22 5.25 17.76
C TYR A 613 15.71 4.96 17.52
N ASN A 614 16.51 5.98 17.17
CA ASN A 614 17.95 5.84 16.94
C ASN A 614 18.70 5.41 18.20
N LEU A 615 18.38 6.00 19.36
CA LEU A 615 18.96 5.57 20.65
C LEU A 615 18.69 4.08 20.89
N THR A 616 17.45 3.65 20.64
CA THR A 616 17.05 2.26 20.83
C THR A 616 17.78 1.34 19.86
N LYS A 617 17.75 1.67 18.56
CA LYS A 617 18.42 0.90 17.51
C LYS A 617 19.93 0.71 17.76
N PHE A 618 20.63 1.75 18.19
CA PHE A 618 22.09 1.70 18.29
C PHE A 618 22.63 1.30 19.66
N HIS A 619 21.83 1.43 20.72
CA HIS A 619 22.33 1.25 22.09
C HIS A 619 21.42 0.44 23.02
N LEU A 620 20.12 0.30 22.71
CA LEU A 620 19.16 -0.27 23.65
C LEU A 620 18.30 -1.41 23.06
N GLN A 621 18.62 -1.92 21.88
CA GLN A 621 17.77 -2.88 21.15
C GLN A 621 17.50 -4.15 21.96
N ASP A 622 18.54 -4.74 22.57
CA ASP A 622 18.38 -5.95 23.37
C ASP A 622 17.50 -5.71 24.60
N TYR A 623 17.73 -4.60 25.32
CA TYR A 623 16.92 -4.24 26.50
C TYR A 623 15.46 -3.90 26.14
N TRP A 624 15.23 -3.35 24.95
CA TRP A 624 13.90 -3.07 24.43
C TRP A 624 13.15 -4.37 24.08
N THR A 625 13.86 -5.30 23.45
CA THR A 625 13.36 -6.63 23.04
C THR A 625 12.98 -7.48 24.26
N GLU A 626 13.81 -7.46 25.30
CA GLU A 626 13.54 -8.14 26.58
C GLU A 626 12.48 -7.44 27.44
N GLY A 627 11.88 -6.33 26.96
CA GLY A 627 10.83 -5.63 27.69
C GLY A 627 11.30 -4.88 28.95
N LEU A 628 12.61 -4.69 29.14
CA LEU A 628 13.20 -4.01 30.30
C LEU A 628 13.00 -2.49 30.31
N ILE A 629 12.50 -1.94 29.19
CA ILE A 629 12.24 -0.52 29.00
C ILE A 629 10.72 -0.30 28.92
N ASP A 630 10.17 0.50 29.84
CA ASP A 630 8.76 0.95 29.82
C ASP A 630 8.50 1.95 28.67
N GLY A 631 9.55 2.48 28.05
CA GLY A 631 9.44 3.15 26.76
C GLY A 631 8.80 4.54 26.86
N PHE A 632 7.75 4.77 26.08
CA PHE A 632 7.07 6.06 26.01
C PHE A 632 6.08 6.24 27.16
N SER A 633 6.52 6.83 28.27
CA SER A 633 5.64 7.07 29.42
C SER A 633 5.82 8.48 30.00
N ALA A 634 4.70 9.13 30.28
CA ALA A 634 4.71 10.45 30.90
C ALA A 634 5.29 10.35 32.31
N LYS A 635 5.89 11.45 32.76
CA LYS A 635 6.49 11.51 34.10
C LYS A 635 5.46 11.17 35.17
N GLU A 636 4.25 11.69 35.01
CA GLU A 636 3.12 11.53 35.93
C GLU A 636 2.62 10.07 35.97
N ASP A 637 2.52 9.40 34.80
CA ASP A 637 2.11 8.00 34.75
C ASP A 637 3.14 7.08 35.40
N CYS A 638 4.42 7.33 35.14
CA CYS A 638 5.52 6.60 35.77
C CYS A 638 5.48 6.74 37.29
N GLU A 639 5.25 7.96 37.78
CA GLU A 639 5.11 8.23 39.21
C GLU A 639 3.90 7.48 39.80
N MET A 640 2.78 7.40 39.08
CA MET A 640 1.61 6.63 39.51
C MET A 640 1.89 5.12 39.52
N LYS A 641 2.43 4.55 38.43
CA LYS A 641 2.79 3.12 38.33
C LYS A 641 3.67 2.68 39.51
N LEU A 642 4.64 3.53 39.87
CA LEU A 642 5.59 3.28 40.97
C LEU A 642 4.98 3.51 42.37
N LYS A 643 4.18 4.57 42.58
CA LYS A 643 3.55 4.87 43.88
C LYS A 643 2.51 3.82 44.26
N PHE A 644 1.77 3.29 43.29
CA PHE A 644 0.70 2.33 43.51
C PHE A 644 1.13 0.87 43.31
N LEU A 645 2.45 0.61 43.29
CA LEU A 645 3.01 -0.72 43.19
C LEU A 645 2.55 -1.62 44.35
N LYS A 646 2.09 -2.84 44.04
CA LYS A 646 1.65 -3.84 45.01
C LYS A 646 2.27 -5.22 44.68
N PRO A 647 3.05 -5.85 45.60
CA PRO A 647 3.50 -5.31 46.87
C PRO A 647 4.50 -4.16 46.70
N PHE A 648 4.48 -3.20 47.62
CA PHE A 648 5.45 -2.11 47.61
C PHE A 648 6.85 -2.64 47.91
N LYS A 649 7.82 -2.33 47.04
CA LYS A 649 9.25 -2.63 47.25
C LYS A 649 10.09 -1.37 47.05
N ASN A 650 10.86 -1.03 48.09
CA ASN A 650 11.77 0.12 48.06
C ASN A 650 12.80 -0.04 46.93
N TYR A 651 13.15 1.08 46.30
CA TYR A 651 14.12 1.19 45.20
C TYR A 651 13.72 0.37 43.97
N THR A 652 12.43 0.10 43.79
CA THR A 652 11.89 -0.39 42.51
C THR A 652 11.95 0.72 41.48
N PHE A 653 12.45 0.42 40.29
CA PHE A 653 12.61 1.39 39.21
C PHE A 653 12.00 0.93 37.88
N LEU A 654 11.69 1.89 37.02
CA LEU A 654 11.35 1.67 35.61
C LEU A 654 12.23 2.56 34.73
N LEU A 655 12.47 2.12 33.51
CA LEU A 655 13.23 2.85 32.51
C LEU A 655 12.29 3.44 31.47
N ARG A 656 12.36 4.76 31.26
CA ARG A 656 11.52 5.48 30.29
C ARG A 656 12.35 6.39 29.40
N PHE A 657 11.88 6.65 28.20
CA PHE A 657 12.50 7.65 27.33
C PHE A 657 12.28 9.07 27.87
N SER A 658 13.29 9.92 27.71
CA SER A 658 13.21 11.32 28.14
C SER A 658 12.37 12.14 27.17
N ASP A 659 11.38 12.86 27.70
CA ASP A 659 10.55 13.77 26.91
C ASP A 659 11.29 15.05 26.49
N LYS A 660 12.46 15.38 27.05
CA LYS A 660 13.09 16.71 26.88
C LYS A 660 14.55 16.69 26.43
N VAL A 661 15.17 15.52 26.35
CA VAL A 661 16.60 15.41 26.05
C VAL A 661 16.79 14.76 24.69
N ILE A 662 17.32 15.55 23.76
CA ILE A 662 17.91 15.11 22.50
C ILE A 662 19.37 15.53 22.55
N THR A 663 20.23 14.69 21.99
CA THR A 663 21.66 14.94 21.85
C THR A 663 22.07 14.79 20.40
N ASP A 664 23.01 15.61 19.96
CA ASP A 664 23.72 15.40 18.73
C ASP A 664 24.57 14.13 18.88
N GLY A 665 24.14 13.01 18.30
CA GLY A 665 24.89 11.75 18.34
C GLY A 665 26.14 11.82 17.46
N GLN A 666 27.07 12.72 17.79
CA GLN A 666 28.39 12.86 17.19
C GLN A 666 28.38 13.13 15.69
N GLY A 667 27.43 13.94 15.21
CA GLY A 667 27.41 14.41 13.83
C GLY A 667 26.86 13.44 12.79
N GLN A 668 26.40 12.24 13.17
CA GLN A 668 25.76 11.29 12.23
C GLN A 668 24.24 11.18 12.40
N ASN A 669 23.72 10.98 13.62
CA ASN A 669 22.28 10.90 13.89
C ASN A 669 21.95 11.52 15.24
N MET A 670 20.82 12.23 15.35
CA MET A 670 20.32 12.69 16.66
C MET A 670 19.83 11.49 17.47
N CYS A 671 20.15 11.48 18.77
CA CYS A 671 19.75 10.43 19.70
C CYS A 671 19.02 11.03 20.91
N GLY A 672 18.00 10.33 21.39
CA GLY A 672 17.27 10.68 22.59
C GLY A 672 18.09 10.36 23.85
N ALA A 673 17.39 10.27 24.98
CA ALA A 673 17.96 9.77 26.22
C ALA A 673 16.96 8.86 26.94
N VAL A 674 17.46 7.97 27.79
CA VAL A 674 16.66 7.10 28.67
C VAL A 674 16.93 7.47 30.13
N SER A 675 15.93 7.39 30.99
CA SER A 675 16.05 7.78 32.40
C SER A 675 15.40 6.72 33.29
N ALA A 676 15.97 6.50 34.47
CA ALA A 676 15.36 5.69 35.50
C ALA A 676 14.47 6.55 36.41
N ALA A 677 13.21 6.14 36.60
CA ALA A 677 12.35 6.62 37.68
C ALA A 677 12.26 5.53 38.74
N PHE A 678 12.33 5.87 40.02
CA PHE A 678 12.39 4.89 41.10
C PHE A 678 11.63 5.34 42.34
N VAL A 679 11.08 4.40 43.09
CA VAL A 679 10.28 4.65 44.29
C VAL A 679 11.06 4.37 45.56
N TYR A 680 10.87 5.18 46.60
CA TYR A 680 11.44 4.95 47.92
C TYR A 680 10.54 5.53 49.00
N LYS A 681 10.58 4.92 50.18
CA LYS A 681 9.86 5.37 51.36
C LYS A 681 10.81 6.18 52.24
N THR A 682 10.47 7.45 52.46
CA THR A 682 11.25 8.34 53.32
C THR A 682 11.16 7.92 54.79
N GLU A 683 12.03 8.47 55.64
CA GLU A 683 12.01 8.27 57.10
C GLU A 683 10.64 8.56 57.74
N LYS A 684 9.90 9.53 57.21
CA LYS A 684 8.54 9.90 57.67
C LYS A 684 7.46 8.92 57.21
N GLY A 685 7.83 7.88 56.48
CA GLY A 685 6.93 6.89 55.91
C GLY A 685 6.24 7.31 54.61
N GLU A 686 6.54 8.51 54.08
CA GLU A 686 5.98 8.98 52.81
C GLU A 686 6.64 8.26 51.62
N ILE A 687 5.82 7.80 50.67
CA ILE A 687 6.28 7.23 49.41
C ILE A 687 6.60 8.37 48.43
N LYS A 688 7.86 8.43 47.96
CA LYS A 688 8.32 9.40 46.96
C LYS A 688 8.89 8.69 45.74
N VAL A 689 8.88 9.40 44.62
CA VAL A 689 9.47 8.93 43.35
C VAL A 689 10.58 9.89 42.95
N GLY A 690 11.78 9.34 42.80
CA GLY A 690 12.95 10.04 42.29
C GLY A 690 13.15 9.76 40.80
N HIS A 691 13.91 10.65 40.14
CA HIS A 691 14.26 10.53 38.72
C HIS A 691 15.77 10.70 38.57
N ALA A 692 16.43 9.72 37.98
CA ALA A 692 17.85 9.80 37.65
C ALA A 692 18.09 10.85 36.56
N LYS A 693 19.34 11.31 36.41
CA LYS A 693 19.72 12.12 35.25
C LYS A 693 19.62 11.26 33.99
N PRO A 694 19.01 11.75 32.89
CA PRO A 694 18.90 10.97 31.66
C PRO A 694 20.26 10.53 31.12
N PHE A 695 20.37 9.24 30.83
CA PHE A 695 21.48 8.61 30.14
C PHE A 695 21.43 8.95 28.66
N LYS A 696 22.47 9.62 28.17
CA LYS A 696 22.58 10.12 26.79
C LYS A 696 23.38 9.16 25.93
N ALA A 697 23.33 9.31 24.60
CA ALA A 697 24.14 8.53 23.67
C ALA A 697 25.63 8.47 24.07
N ASP A 698 26.21 9.58 24.52
CA ASP A 698 27.60 9.64 24.99
C ASP A 698 27.89 8.76 26.23
N SER A 699 26.88 8.53 27.09
CA SER A 699 27.01 7.63 28.24
C SER A 699 27.24 6.19 27.80
N PHE A 700 26.62 5.78 26.68
CA PHE A 700 26.69 4.43 26.14
C PHE A 700 28.01 4.10 25.43
N LYS A 701 28.89 5.08 25.20
CA LYS A 701 30.26 4.85 24.71
C LYS A 701 31.14 4.12 25.72
N LYS A 702 30.88 4.35 27.01
CA LYS A 702 31.77 3.91 28.10
C LYS A 702 31.11 2.84 28.97
N LYS A 703 29.79 2.78 28.98
CA LYS A 703 29.04 1.91 29.88
C LYS A 703 27.79 1.36 29.19
N THR A 704 27.46 0.10 29.44
CA THR A 704 26.17 -0.48 29.03
C THR A 704 25.01 0.12 29.84
N LEU A 705 23.77 -0.05 29.39
CA LEU A 705 22.60 0.39 30.16
C LEU A 705 22.58 -0.28 31.54
N ALA A 706 22.90 -1.58 31.62
CA ALA A 706 23.03 -2.31 32.87
C ALA A 706 24.02 -1.64 33.85
N GLN A 707 25.22 -1.27 33.36
CA GLN A 707 26.24 -0.60 34.15
C GLN A 707 25.82 0.82 34.57
N LEU A 708 25.11 1.55 33.72
CA LEU A 708 24.59 2.89 34.04
C LEU A 708 23.52 2.82 35.13
N VAL A 709 22.56 1.91 35.01
CA VAL A 709 21.53 1.65 36.03
C VAL A 709 22.17 1.24 37.36
N LYS A 710 23.16 0.34 37.33
CA LYS A 710 23.90 -0.08 38.53
C LYS A 710 24.64 1.06 39.22
N SER A 711 25.11 2.06 38.46
CA SER A 711 25.79 3.24 38.99
C SER A 711 24.89 4.33 39.57
N VAL A 712 23.56 4.15 39.52
CA VAL A 712 22.63 5.07 40.17
C VAL A 712 22.61 4.77 41.67
N HIS A 713 23.22 5.68 42.43
CA HIS A 713 23.22 5.65 43.89
C HIS A 713 22.45 6.83 44.47
N LEU A 714 21.73 6.57 45.55
CA LEU A 714 20.97 7.52 46.33
C LEU A 714 21.70 7.77 47.64
N LYS A 715 21.87 9.04 48.01
CA LYS A 715 22.36 9.38 49.34
C LYS A 715 21.19 9.45 50.29
N GLU A 716 21.06 8.46 51.16
CA GLU A 716 20.08 8.41 52.24
C GLU A 716 20.87 8.14 53.53
N ASN A 717 20.83 9.06 54.50
CA ASN A 717 21.49 8.93 55.81
C ASN A 717 22.99 8.60 55.79
N ASN A 718 23.76 9.21 54.88
CA ASN A 718 25.18 8.92 54.63
C ASN A 718 25.48 7.51 54.10
N GLU A 719 24.46 6.72 53.76
CA GLU A 719 24.58 5.45 53.05
C GLU A 719 24.22 5.63 51.56
N GLU A 720 24.96 4.95 50.67
CA GLU A 720 24.69 4.94 49.23
C GLU A 720 23.85 3.73 48.85
N VAL A 721 22.55 3.96 48.60
CA VAL A 721 21.63 2.90 48.21
C VAL A 721 21.46 2.84 46.69
N SER A 722 21.66 1.67 46.10
CA SER A 722 21.49 1.44 44.65
C SER A 722 20.09 0.94 44.29
N LEU A 723 19.70 1.08 43.03
CA LEU A 723 18.43 0.55 42.50
C LEU A 723 18.37 -0.98 42.63
N GLN A 724 17.25 -1.53 43.14
CA GLN A 724 17.19 -2.95 43.56
C GLN A 724 16.28 -3.83 42.71
N PHE A 725 15.09 -3.36 42.31
CA PHE A 725 14.09 -4.17 41.59
C PHE A 725 13.62 -3.43 40.33
N ILE A 726 13.40 -4.15 39.24
CA ILE A 726 12.79 -3.57 38.03
C ILE A 726 11.26 -3.71 38.11
N TYR A 727 10.51 -2.68 37.72
CA TYR A 727 9.05 -2.71 37.67
C TYR A 727 8.57 -3.92 36.84
N PRO A 728 7.58 -4.72 37.32
CA PRO A 728 6.67 -4.48 38.45
C PRO A 728 7.17 -4.91 39.84
N GLY A 729 8.48 -5.10 40.02
CA GLY A 729 9.12 -5.36 41.31
C GLY A 729 9.29 -6.84 41.63
N GLU A 730 8.97 -7.73 40.70
CA GLU A 730 9.10 -9.19 40.88
C GLU A 730 10.56 -9.64 40.74
N ILE A 731 11.27 -9.06 39.78
CA ILE A 731 12.63 -9.45 39.39
C ILE A 731 13.64 -8.45 39.97
N SER A 732 14.75 -8.95 40.51
CA SER A 732 15.84 -8.10 40.98
C SER A 732 16.58 -7.44 39.80
N ARG A 733 17.20 -6.27 40.03
CA ARG A 733 18.05 -5.62 39.03
C ARG A 733 19.12 -6.60 38.52
N ASP A 734 19.76 -7.33 39.43
CA ASP A 734 20.90 -8.15 39.04
C ASP A 734 20.49 -9.38 38.24
N GLU A 735 19.29 -9.90 38.47
CA GLU A 735 18.67 -10.97 37.67
C GLU A 735 18.21 -10.46 36.30
N ALA A 736 17.46 -9.36 36.26
CA ALA A 736 16.96 -8.77 35.01
C ALA A 736 18.09 -8.34 34.06
N PHE A 737 19.21 -7.90 34.62
CA PHE A 737 20.37 -7.44 33.85
C PHE A 737 21.52 -8.47 33.78
N ALA A 738 21.31 -9.71 34.27
CA ALA A 738 22.37 -10.71 34.41
C ALA A 738 23.14 -10.95 33.10
N ALA A 739 22.41 -11.11 31.99
CA ALA A 739 22.96 -11.33 30.65
C ALA A 739 23.77 -10.13 30.12
N PHE A 740 23.54 -8.93 30.66
CA PHE A 740 24.08 -7.66 30.16
C PHE A 740 25.27 -7.11 30.97
N TYR A 741 25.65 -7.77 32.07
CA TYR A 741 26.82 -7.36 32.87
C TYR A 741 28.14 -7.93 32.36
N GLN A 742 28.09 -9.03 31.61
CA GLN A 742 29.26 -9.71 31.05
C GLN A 742 29.56 -9.31 29.60
N ALA A 743 28.72 -8.43 29.03
CA ALA A 743 28.80 -7.93 27.66
C ALA A 743 29.63 -6.64 27.55
#